data_AF-A0A7X5Q780-F1
#
_entry.id   AF-A0A7X5Q780-F1
#
_cell.length_a   1.000
_cell.length_b   1.000
_cell.length_c   1.000
_cell.angle_alpha   90.00
_cell.angle_beta   90.00
_cell.angle_gamma   90.00
#
_symmetry.space_group_name_H-M   'P 1'
#
loop_
_entity.id
_entity.type
_entity.pdbx_description
1 polymer ?
#
loop_
_entity_poly.entity_id
_entity_poly.type
_entity_poly.pdbx_seq_one_letter_code
_entity_poly.pdbx_strand_id
1 'polypeptide(L)'
;MFANFIYVIFAILGLSFLIFIHELGHYWMARRVGMRVEAFAIGFGKPIYTWVRDGVKWHIGWLLFGGYVKIAGTETDDKVDPYTIPDGFFGKKPFDRIKVAFMGPFVNLLFALLVFALLWISGGRDKNFSEFTTKIGWVDTNSELYTLGLRPGDEITEYDDYAFQSYKDHLYAPMIGSGDIKVKGFKVDYESGKKEEFEYTVNPYSHPSYFDKDITTAGIFHSASYLIYDRLPDGEENLLPDGSPLKDSGIQYGDRIVWVDGEFIFSNTQLSELLNDGQVLLTIRRGRETLLRRVPRVLVQELRPNTEFREELIDWQHEVGMPNRRFQNLYMIPYNLTYDCVIENDLRFVDKGDREKSFPEHIYSELDGPLKAGDKIIAVQGKPVSLSYDLLGKIQEKRVNVIVQRDPKAIEEISWKNADDSFSQNIDWSHLAKIAKSIGMRKRVSTLGNLHLLNPIKPKVRSDFPMSDEAKAWLATERLERRKQIEEIEDTEKKAHLLHFLDSRESQLILGLPNPQDRPVTYNPLPTNQFLIVSREIGRTLQALFSGALSPKYITGPVGIVYVMQSTSMVSLKESLFWIGAISLNLGILNLLPIPILDGGTILLSFFEMVTRRRIKPKTLEKVVLLFAILLISFFVFLTYNDIIRVFGHFFGM
;
A
#
# COMPACT_ATOMS: atom_id res chain seq x y z
N MET A 1 -16.40 17.39 -11.33
CA MET A 1 -17.51 17.81 -10.45
C MET A 1 -18.81 17.06 -10.75
N PHE A 2 -19.30 17.01 -12.00
CA PHE A 2 -20.53 16.28 -12.36
C PHE A 2 -20.42 14.75 -12.20
N ALA A 3 -19.29 14.15 -12.61
CA ALA A 3 -19.04 12.73 -12.42
C ALA A 3 -19.09 12.30 -10.94
N ASN A 4 -18.50 13.10 -10.04
CA ASN A 4 -18.48 12.84 -8.60
C ASN A 4 -19.90 12.79 -8.02
N PHE A 5 -20.79 13.67 -8.47
CA PHE A 5 -22.19 13.69 -8.01
C PHE A 5 -22.96 12.45 -8.45
N ILE A 6 -22.70 11.95 -9.66
CA ILE A 6 -23.31 10.72 -10.18
C ILE A 6 -22.87 9.50 -9.35
N TYR A 7 -21.59 9.39 -8.99
CA TYR A 7 -21.10 8.29 -8.15
C TYR A 7 -21.72 8.30 -6.75
N VAL A 8 -21.89 9.47 -6.15
CA VAL A 8 -22.60 9.61 -4.87
C VAL A 8 -24.04 9.12 -5.01
N ILE A 9 -24.76 9.49 -6.08
CA ILE A 9 -26.12 9.01 -6.34
C ILE A 9 -26.13 7.49 -6.48
N PHE A 10 -25.23 6.90 -7.27
CA PHE A 10 -25.18 5.45 -7.44
C PHE A 10 -24.84 4.72 -6.14
N ALA A 11 -23.95 5.26 -5.31
CA ALA A 11 -23.63 4.71 -4.00
C ALA A 11 -24.85 4.75 -3.06
N ILE A 12 -25.59 5.88 -3.04
CA ILE A 12 -26.83 6.00 -2.28
C ILE A 12 -27.84 4.95 -2.77
N LEU A 13 -28.09 4.88 -4.08
CA LEU A 13 -29.03 3.92 -4.66
C LEU A 13 -28.63 2.46 -4.38
N GLY A 14 -27.34 2.14 -4.47
CA GLY A 14 -26.80 0.83 -4.15
C GLY A 14 -27.01 0.46 -2.69
N LEU A 15 -26.73 1.38 -1.77
CA LEU A 15 -26.99 1.18 -0.34
C LEU A 15 -28.49 1.05 -0.05
N SER A 16 -29.34 1.89 -0.66
CA SER A 16 -30.81 1.79 -0.56
C SER A 16 -31.30 0.42 -1.00
N PHE A 17 -30.73 -0.11 -2.09
CA PHE A 17 -31.06 -1.43 -2.59
C PHE A 17 -30.65 -2.54 -1.61
N LEU A 18 -29.46 -2.46 -1.02
CA LEU A 18 -29.01 -3.43 -0.01
C LEU A 18 -29.86 -3.41 1.26
N ILE A 19 -30.27 -2.22 1.71
CA ILE A 19 -31.20 -2.07 2.84
C ILE A 19 -32.58 -2.62 2.46
N PHE A 20 -33.06 -2.37 1.24
CA PHE A 20 -34.30 -2.98 0.77
C PHE A 20 -34.27 -4.51 0.82
N ILE A 21 -33.17 -5.14 0.39
CA ILE A 21 -32.98 -6.60 0.48
C ILE A 21 -33.05 -7.06 1.94
N HIS A 22 -32.39 -6.35 2.85
CA HIS A 22 -32.44 -6.61 4.29
C HIS A 22 -33.88 -6.55 4.85
N GLU A 23 -34.59 -5.45 4.62
CA GLU A 23 -35.97 -5.25 5.06
C GLU A 23 -36.92 -6.30 4.48
N LEU A 24 -36.67 -6.74 3.24
CA LEU A 24 -37.45 -7.81 2.61
C LEU A 24 -37.34 -9.13 3.39
N GLY A 25 -36.19 -9.39 4.03
CA GLY A 25 -35.99 -10.53 4.93
C GLY A 25 -36.92 -10.47 6.15
N HIS A 26 -36.94 -9.34 6.85
CA HIS A 26 -37.85 -9.12 7.99
C HIS A 26 -39.31 -9.25 7.58
N TYR A 27 -39.69 -8.57 6.48
CA TYR A 27 -41.04 -8.59 5.93
C TYR A 27 -41.51 -10.02 5.65
N TRP A 28 -40.69 -10.78 4.92
CA TRP A 28 -41.02 -12.15 4.53
C TRP A 28 -41.20 -13.06 5.75
N MET A 29 -40.29 -12.99 6.72
CA MET A 29 -40.39 -13.82 7.92
C MET A 29 -41.56 -13.39 8.81
N ALA A 30 -41.79 -12.09 9.00
CA ALA A 30 -42.89 -11.56 9.81
C ALA A 30 -44.24 -12.08 9.30
N ARG A 31 -44.47 -12.02 7.99
CA ARG A 31 -45.68 -12.57 7.36
C ARG A 31 -45.76 -14.09 7.54
N ARG A 32 -44.65 -14.81 7.40
CA ARG A 32 -44.59 -16.28 7.57
C ARG A 32 -44.93 -16.74 8.99
N VAL A 33 -44.53 -16.01 10.02
CA VAL A 33 -44.87 -16.31 11.42
C VAL A 33 -46.24 -15.74 11.84
N GLY A 34 -46.97 -15.13 10.90
CA GLY A 34 -48.30 -14.58 11.12
C GLY A 34 -48.30 -13.31 11.96
N MET A 35 -47.28 -12.47 11.83
CA MET A 35 -47.30 -11.09 12.34
C MET A 35 -47.96 -10.16 11.30
N ARG A 36 -48.68 -9.16 11.80
CA ARG A 36 -49.29 -8.12 10.97
C ARG A 36 -48.27 -7.03 10.65
N VAL A 37 -47.91 -6.93 9.38
CA VAL A 37 -47.09 -5.83 8.85
C VAL A 37 -48.03 -4.70 8.41
N GLU A 38 -47.82 -3.50 8.94
CA GLU A 38 -48.64 -2.33 8.66
C GLU A 38 -48.06 -1.51 7.51
N ALA A 39 -46.74 -1.39 7.44
CA ALA A 39 -46.06 -0.66 6.37
C ALA A 39 -44.70 -1.28 6.01
N PHE A 40 -44.32 -1.08 4.74
CA PHE A 40 -42.98 -1.34 4.22
C PHE A 40 -42.47 -0.05 3.57
N ALA A 41 -41.31 0.43 3.99
CA ALA A 41 -40.73 1.68 3.54
C ALA A 41 -39.36 1.48 2.90
N ILE A 42 -39.15 2.12 1.75
CA ILE A 42 -37.82 2.30 1.16
C ILE A 42 -37.46 3.77 1.35
N GLY A 43 -36.43 4.05 2.14
CA GLY A 43 -36.05 5.41 2.54
C GLY A 43 -36.92 6.01 3.65
N PHE A 44 -36.51 7.16 4.16
CA PHE A 44 -37.16 7.91 5.23
C PHE A 44 -37.84 9.20 4.72
N GLY A 45 -38.63 9.83 5.60
CA GLY A 45 -39.24 11.14 5.40
C GLY A 45 -40.59 11.11 4.68
N LYS A 46 -40.99 12.25 4.10
CA LYS A 46 -42.25 12.36 3.36
C LYS A 46 -42.25 11.40 2.17
N PRO A 47 -43.31 10.61 1.96
CA PRO A 47 -43.37 9.68 0.85
C PRO A 47 -43.50 10.43 -0.48
N ILE A 48 -42.64 10.09 -1.44
CA ILE A 48 -42.78 10.50 -2.83
C ILE A 48 -43.94 9.73 -3.47
N TYR A 49 -44.03 8.44 -3.19
CA TYR A 49 -45.02 7.54 -3.76
C TYR A 49 -45.47 6.51 -2.74
N THR A 50 -46.77 6.20 -2.71
CA THR A 50 -47.37 5.23 -1.79
C THR A 50 -48.38 4.33 -2.51
N TRP A 51 -48.41 3.05 -2.17
CA TRP A 51 -49.45 2.12 -2.63
C TRP A 51 -49.77 1.09 -1.54
N VAL A 52 -50.91 0.42 -1.65
CA VAL A 52 -51.31 -0.64 -0.72
C VAL A 52 -51.32 -1.96 -1.47
N ARG A 53 -50.63 -2.96 -0.93
CA ARG A 53 -50.58 -4.32 -1.48
C ARG A 53 -50.64 -5.33 -0.35
N ASP A 54 -51.53 -6.31 -0.47
CA ASP A 54 -51.73 -7.39 0.51
C ASP A 54 -51.98 -6.91 1.94
N GLY A 55 -52.67 -5.77 2.08
CA GLY A 55 -52.97 -5.12 3.36
C GLY A 55 -51.81 -4.32 3.97
N VAL A 56 -50.69 -4.20 3.25
CA VAL A 56 -49.49 -3.49 3.70
C VAL A 56 -49.35 -2.18 2.95
N LYS A 57 -49.07 -1.09 3.66
CA LYS A 57 -48.80 0.22 3.06
C LYS A 57 -47.34 0.31 2.62
N TRP A 58 -47.10 0.26 1.32
CA TRP A 58 -45.79 0.45 0.73
C TRP A 58 -45.55 1.92 0.42
N HIS A 59 -44.35 2.43 0.70
CA HIS A 59 -43.98 3.78 0.31
C HIS A 59 -42.49 3.95 0.04
N ILE A 60 -42.19 4.91 -0.83
CA ILE A 60 -40.82 5.36 -1.15
C ILE A 60 -40.66 6.75 -0.55
N GLY A 61 -39.79 6.89 0.44
CA GLY A 61 -39.43 8.16 1.05
C GLY A 61 -38.53 9.00 0.14
N TRP A 62 -38.53 10.32 0.33
CA TRP A 62 -37.65 11.21 -0.42
C TRP A 62 -36.17 11.12 -0.02
N LEU A 63 -35.87 10.65 1.19
CA LEU A 63 -34.51 10.32 1.62
C LEU A 63 -34.28 8.83 1.39
N LEU A 64 -33.63 8.46 0.28
CA LEU A 64 -33.41 7.05 -0.06
C LEU A 64 -32.40 6.33 0.85
N PHE A 65 -31.80 7.01 1.82
CA PHE A 65 -30.92 6.38 2.80
C PHE A 65 -31.74 5.66 3.89
N GLY A 66 -31.85 4.33 3.82
CA GLY A 66 -32.57 3.53 4.83
C GLY A 66 -33.82 2.83 4.33
N GLY A 67 -34.57 2.26 5.26
CA GLY A 67 -35.83 1.54 5.05
C GLY A 67 -36.34 1.03 6.40
N TYR A 68 -37.60 0.59 6.45
CA TYR A 68 -38.12 -0.08 7.63
C TYR A 68 -39.34 -0.94 7.31
N VAL A 69 -39.50 -2.04 8.05
CA VAL A 69 -40.73 -2.82 8.14
C VAL A 69 -41.46 -2.49 9.44
N LYS A 70 -42.61 -1.82 9.33
CA LYS A 70 -43.46 -1.53 10.50
C LYS A 70 -44.34 -2.73 10.82
N ILE A 71 -43.95 -3.47 11.86
CA ILE A 71 -44.74 -4.58 12.42
C ILE A 71 -45.62 -4.04 13.54
N ALA A 72 -46.89 -4.47 13.57
CA ALA A 72 -47.84 -4.10 14.61
C ALA A 72 -47.26 -4.38 16.01
N GLY A 73 -47.47 -3.46 16.96
CA GLY A 73 -46.98 -3.62 18.33
C GLY A 73 -45.46 -3.56 18.48
N THR A 74 -44.73 -2.90 17.58
CA THR A 74 -43.29 -2.59 17.77
C THR A 74 -43.09 -1.22 18.42
N GLU A 75 -43.99 -0.28 18.16
CA GLU A 75 -44.01 1.05 18.80
C GLU A 75 -44.69 0.99 20.18
N THR A 76 -44.14 1.72 21.14
CA THR A 76 -44.74 1.96 22.45
C THR A 76 -45.74 3.10 22.37
N ASP A 77 -47.02 2.79 22.19
CA ASP A 77 -48.09 3.73 22.53
C ASP A 77 -48.33 3.66 24.04
N ASP A 78 -48.35 4.80 24.74
CA ASP A 78 -48.66 4.87 26.17
C ASP A 78 -50.04 4.29 26.51
N LYS A 79 -50.92 4.11 25.50
CA LYS A 79 -52.30 3.63 25.67
C LYS A 79 -52.49 2.13 25.50
N VAL A 80 -51.56 1.40 24.88
CA VAL A 80 -51.72 -0.03 24.57
C VAL A 80 -50.46 -0.81 24.89
N ASP A 81 -50.54 -1.81 25.78
CA ASP A 81 -49.42 -2.71 26.06
C ASP A 81 -49.08 -3.54 24.80
N PRO A 82 -47.88 -3.39 24.21
CA PRO A 82 -47.50 -4.08 22.98
C PRO A 82 -47.57 -5.61 23.07
N TYR A 83 -47.46 -6.19 24.27
CA TYR A 83 -47.57 -7.64 24.49
C TYR A 83 -49.01 -8.16 24.39
N THR A 84 -50.01 -7.28 24.33
CA THR A 84 -51.43 -7.65 24.24
C THR A 84 -51.94 -7.81 22.81
N ILE A 85 -51.14 -7.44 21.80
CA ILE A 85 -51.48 -7.51 20.38
C ILE A 85 -51.07 -8.89 19.83
N PRO A 86 -51.98 -9.87 19.64
CA PRO A 86 -51.60 -11.27 19.39
C PRO A 86 -50.88 -11.52 18.05
N ASP A 87 -51.17 -10.67 17.05
CA ASP A 87 -50.52 -10.61 15.75
C ASP A 87 -49.40 -9.56 15.68
N GLY A 88 -49.04 -8.95 16.80
CA GLY A 88 -47.97 -7.97 16.93
C GLY A 88 -46.62 -8.59 17.29
N PHE A 89 -45.54 -7.81 17.16
CA PHE A 89 -44.17 -8.27 17.37
C PHE A 89 -43.97 -8.85 18.78
N PHE A 90 -44.27 -8.07 19.84
CA PHE A 90 -44.16 -8.52 21.23
C PHE A 90 -45.25 -9.52 21.66
N GLY A 91 -46.36 -9.62 20.92
CA GLY A 91 -47.39 -10.63 21.17
C GLY A 91 -47.01 -12.04 20.74
N LYS A 92 -46.03 -12.18 19.84
CA LYS A 92 -45.48 -13.49 19.44
C LYS A 92 -44.43 -14.00 20.42
N LYS A 93 -44.22 -15.33 20.39
CA LYS A 93 -43.21 -15.99 21.21
C LYS A 93 -41.81 -15.44 20.89
N PRO A 94 -40.90 -15.35 21.88
CA PRO A 94 -39.56 -14.82 21.66
C PRO A 94 -38.80 -15.48 20.49
N PHE A 95 -38.99 -16.79 20.29
CA PHE A 95 -38.36 -17.51 19.18
C PHE A 95 -38.81 -17.01 17.79
N ASP A 96 -40.08 -16.61 17.63
CA ASP A 96 -40.57 -16.08 16.37
C ASP A 96 -40.06 -14.65 16.12
N ARG A 97 -39.88 -13.86 17.18
CA ARG A 97 -39.18 -12.57 17.12
C ARG A 97 -37.72 -12.73 16.69
N ILE A 98 -37.01 -13.72 17.27
CA ILE A 98 -35.63 -14.04 16.88
C ILE A 98 -35.55 -14.41 15.40
N LYS A 99 -36.47 -15.25 14.89
CA LYS A 99 -36.49 -15.58 13.45
C LYS A 99 -36.64 -14.33 12.58
N VAL A 100 -37.57 -13.43 12.94
CA VAL A 100 -37.81 -12.20 12.18
C VAL A 100 -36.57 -11.31 12.20
N ALA A 101 -35.98 -11.06 13.37
CA ALA A 101 -34.78 -10.25 13.51
C ALA A 101 -33.58 -10.88 12.79
N PHE A 102 -33.40 -12.20 12.85
CA PHE A 102 -32.32 -12.88 12.15
C PHE A 102 -32.46 -12.87 10.61
N MET A 103 -33.69 -12.82 10.09
CA MET A 103 -33.91 -12.99 8.66
C MET A 103 -33.35 -11.84 7.82
N GLY A 104 -33.41 -10.59 8.30
CA GLY A 104 -32.86 -9.44 7.58
C GLY A 104 -31.34 -9.54 7.36
N PRO A 105 -30.53 -9.75 8.41
CA PRO A 105 -29.11 -10.01 8.27
C PRO A 105 -28.82 -11.25 7.41
N PHE A 106 -29.57 -12.33 7.61
CA PHE A 106 -29.38 -13.57 6.88
C PHE A 106 -29.56 -13.42 5.36
N VAL A 107 -30.58 -12.69 4.89
CA VAL A 107 -30.75 -12.46 3.44
C VAL A 107 -29.63 -11.62 2.85
N ASN A 108 -29.03 -10.70 3.62
CA ASN A 108 -27.84 -9.98 3.18
C ASN A 108 -26.61 -10.89 3.07
N LEU A 109 -26.38 -11.78 4.05
CA LEU A 109 -25.29 -12.75 3.96
C LEU A 109 -25.47 -13.68 2.73
N LEU A 110 -26.70 -14.11 2.46
CA LEU A 110 -27.03 -14.92 1.29
C LEU A 110 -26.86 -14.13 -0.02
N PHE A 111 -27.30 -12.87 -0.05
CA PHE A 111 -27.15 -11.99 -1.19
C PHE A 111 -25.68 -11.71 -1.50
N ALA A 112 -24.86 -11.44 -0.48
CA ALA A 112 -23.42 -11.28 -0.63
C ALA A 112 -22.77 -12.52 -1.27
N LEU A 113 -23.12 -13.72 -0.80
CA LEU A 113 -22.61 -14.97 -1.38
C LEU A 113 -23.05 -15.14 -2.85
N LEU A 114 -24.29 -14.78 -3.17
CA LEU A 114 -24.79 -14.79 -4.55
C LEU A 114 -24.03 -13.80 -5.44
N VAL A 115 -23.77 -12.59 -4.96
CA VAL A 115 -23.00 -11.57 -5.69
C VAL A 115 -21.56 -12.02 -5.89
N PHE A 116 -20.91 -12.61 -4.89
CA PHE A 116 -19.58 -13.20 -5.05
C PHE A 116 -19.58 -14.39 -6.01
N ALA A 117 -20.67 -15.18 -6.08
CA ALA A 117 -20.82 -16.23 -7.07
C ALA A 117 -20.93 -15.66 -8.50
N LEU A 118 -21.70 -14.59 -8.69
CA LEU A 118 -21.78 -13.88 -9.97
C LEU A 118 -20.42 -13.31 -10.38
N LEU A 119 -19.70 -12.69 -9.45
CA LEU A 119 -18.36 -12.18 -9.69
C LEU A 119 -17.40 -13.30 -10.12
N TRP A 120 -17.44 -14.44 -9.44
CA TRP A 120 -16.61 -15.59 -9.76
C TRP A 120 -16.88 -16.16 -11.15
N ILE A 121 -18.16 -16.31 -11.52
CA ILE A 121 -18.60 -16.75 -12.85
C ILE A 121 -18.17 -15.75 -13.94
N SER A 122 -18.16 -14.44 -13.62
CA SER A 122 -17.73 -13.38 -14.55
C SER A 122 -16.22 -13.29 -14.78
N GLY A 123 -15.42 -14.16 -14.13
CA GLY A 123 -13.97 -14.20 -14.28
C GLY A 123 -13.19 -13.48 -13.18
N GLY A 124 -13.85 -12.97 -12.14
CA GLY A 124 -13.19 -12.28 -11.03
C GLY A 124 -12.94 -10.80 -11.30
N ARG A 125 -11.83 -10.27 -10.77
CA ARG A 125 -11.48 -8.85 -10.80
C ARG A 125 -10.07 -8.63 -11.30
N ASP A 126 -9.88 -7.52 -11.98
CA ASP A 126 -8.58 -7.13 -12.51
C ASP A 126 -7.89 -6.28 -11.42
N LYS A 127 -6.70 -6.71 -11.02
CA LYS A 127 -5.96 -6.18 -9.87
C LYS A 127 -4.49 -6.00 -10.23
N ASN A 128 -3.76 -5.24 -9.43
CA ASN A 128 -2.32 -5.14 -9.63
C ASN A 128 -1.60 -6.30 -8.92
N PHE A 129 -0.49 -6.77 -9.50
CA PHE A 129 0.37 -7.79 -8.90
C PHE A 129 0.75 -7.46 -7.45
N SER A 130 1.11 -6.21 -7.19
CA SER A 130 1.46 -5.71 -5.85
C SER A 130 0.37 -5.84 -4.80
N GLU A 131 -0.91 -6.05 -5.18
CA GLU A 131 -1.98 -6.21 -4.20
C GLU A 131 -2.00 -7.59 -3.54
N PHE A 132 -1.53 -8.63 -4.22
CA PHE A 132 -1.67 -10.03 -3.79
C PHE A 132 -0.37 -10.83 -3.76
N THR A 133 0.77 -10.20 -4.11
CA THR A 133 2.07 -10.88 -4.06
C THR A 133 2.57 -11.10 -2.64
N THR A 134 3.18 -12.25 -2.38
CA THR A 134 3.94 -12.51 -1.15
C THR A 134 5.32 -11.85 -1.14
N LYS A 135 5.80 -11.37 -2.30
CA LYS A 135 7.15 -10.83 -2.47
C LYS A 135 7.25 -9.42 -1.90
N ILE A 136 8.34 -9.17 -1.19
CA ILE A 136 8.65 -7.89 -0.59
C ILE A 136 9.20 -6.94 -1.64
N GLY A 137 8.62 -5.75 -1.74
CA GLY A 137 9.10 -4.67 -2.59
C GLY A 137 10.12 -3.78 -1.90
N TRP A 138 9.96 -3.51 -0.61
CA TRP A 138 10.89 -2.70 0.18
C TRP A 138 10.83 -3.01 1.68
N VAL A 139 12.00 -3.08 2.32
CA VAL A 139 12.21 -3.18 3.77
C VAL A 139 12.92 -1.92 4.23
N ASP A 140 12.43 -1.28 5.29
CA ASP A 140 13.09 -0.14 5.93
C ASP A 140 14.45 -0.54 6.49
N THR A 141 15.49 0.20 6.13
CA THR A 141 16.87 -0.04 6.59
C THR A 141 17.02 0.15 8.10
N ASN A 142 16.10 0.86 8.74
CA ASN A 142 16.11 1.07 10.19
C ASN A 142 15.31 -0.01 10.97
N SER A 143 14.66 -0.95 10.27
CA SER A 143 13.84 -1.98 10.92
C SER A 143 14.66 -3.16 11.45
N GLU A 144 14.14 -3.83 12.48
CA GLU A 144 14.70 -5.09 12.98
C GLU A 144 14.67 -6.20 11.91
N LEU A 145 13.67 -6.21 11.02
CA LEU A 145 13.64 -7.17 9.91
C LEU A 145 14.84 -7.00 8.98
N TYR A 146 15.25 -5.76 8.71
CA TYR A 146 16.43 -5.48 7.91
C TYR A 146 17.72 -5.91 8.60
N THR A 147 17.86 -5.70 9.92
CA THR A 147 19.06 -6.15 10.67
C THR A 147 19.16 -7.68 10.72
N LEU A 148 18.01 -8.38 10.77
CA LEU A 148 17.89 -9.84 10.64
C LEU A 148 18.11 -10.36 9.20
N GLY A 149 18.44 -9.46 8.28
CA GLY A 149 18.83 -9.79 6.92
C GLY A 149 17.68 -10.05 5.96
N LEU A 150 16.47 -9.55 6.24
CA LEU A 150 15.35 -9.56 5.28
C LEU A 150 15.58 -8.49 4.21
N ARG A 151 15.37 -8.82 2.94
CA ARG A 151 15.67 -7.94 1.80
C ARG A 151 14.51 -7.88 0.81
N PRO A 152 14.44 -6.84 -0.05
CA PRO A 152 13.53 -6.84 -1.20
C PRO A 152 13.69 -8.12 -2.02
N GLY A 153 12.58 -8.72 -2.40
CA GLY A 153 12.52 -10.00 -3.11
C GLY A 153 12.27 -11.22 -2.24
N ASP A 154 12.54 -11.14 -0.94
CA ASP A 154 12.11 -12.19 0.00
C ASP A 154 10.58 -12.30 0.04
N GLU A 155 10.05 -13.42 0.52
CA GLU A 155 8.62 -13.72 0.53
C GLU A 155 8.07 -13.78 1.96
N ILE A 156 6.88 -13.22 2.17
CA ILE A 156 6.12 -13.33 3.42
C ILE A 156 4.97 -14.32 3.27
N THR A 157 4.88 -15.27 4.21
CA THR A 157 3.81 -16.28 4.21
C THR A 157 2.83 -16.10 5.36
N GLU A 158 3.29 -15.60 6.52
CA GLU A 158 2.46 -15.47 7.71
C GLU A 158 2.85 -14.26 8.57
N TYR A 159 1.84 -13.67 9.20
CA TYR A 159 1.97 -12.77 10.34
C TYR A 159 1.28 -13.41 11.55
N ASP A 160 2.02 -13.61 12.63
CA ASP A 160 1.62 -14.39 13.80
C ASP A 160 1.13 -15.79 13.40
N ASP A 161 -0.16 -16.08 13.63
CA ASP A 161 -0.83 -17.32 13.26
C ASP A 161 -1.76 -17.14 12.05
N TYR A 162 -1.63 -16.01 11.34
CA TYR A 162 -2.46 -15.70 10.19
C TYR A 162 -1.67 -15.77 8.89
N ALA A 163 -2.14 -16.63 7.98
CA ALA A 163 -1.64 -16.67 6.61
C ALA A 163 -1.79 -15.32 5.93
N PHE A 164 -0.71 -14.85 5.30
CA PHE A 164 -0.66 -13.64 4.50
C PHE A 164 -1.66 -13.75 3.33
N GLN A 165 -2.46 -12.70 3.13
CA GLN A 165 -3.51 -12.65 2.09
C GLN A 165 -3.27 -11.55 1.07
N SER A 166 -2.71 -10.42 1.48
CA SER A 166 -2.55 -9.24 0.63
C SER A 166 -1.58 -8.23 1.25
N TYR A 167 -1.17 -7.25 0.45
CA TYR A 167 -0.34 -6.13 0.91
C TYR A 167 -0.87 -5.43 2.17
N LYS A 168 -2.19 -5.43 2.41
CA LYS A 168 -2.79 -4.80 3.58
C LYS A 168 -2.36 -5.45 4.90
N ASP A 169 -1.96 -6.72 4.88
CA ASP A 169 -1.52 -7.41 6.10
C ASP A 169 -0.20 -6.82 6.63
N HIS A 170 0.65 -6.23 5.77
CA HIS A 170 1.84 -5.49 6.20
C HIS A 170 1.50 -4.28 7.10
N LEU A 171 0.29 -3.74 6.95
CA LEU A 171 -0.24 -2.63 7.76
C LEU A 171 -1.10 -3.14 8.92
N TYR A 172 -2.02 -4.06 8.67
CA TYR A 172 -2.98 -4.50 9.69
C TYR A 172 -2.35 -5.35 10.78
N ALA A 173 -1.43 -6.25 10.44
CA ALA A 173 -0.89 -7.16 11.45
C ALA A 173 -0.09 -6.40 12.53
N PRO A 174 0.82 -5.46 12.20
CA PRO A 174 1.54 -4.67 13.21
C PRO A 174 0.64 -3.73 14.01
N MET A 175 -0.51 -3.31 13.46
CA MET A 175 -1.46 -2.44 14.17
C MET A 175 -2.33 -3.20 15.16
N ILE A 176 -2.69 -4.45 14.88
CA ILE A 176 -3.63 -5.23 15.69
C ILE A 176 -2.91 -6.04 16.78
N GLY A 177 -1.63 -6.38 16.55
CA GLY A 177 -0.81 -7.11 17.50
C GLY A 177 -0.70 -6.40 18.85
N SER A 178 -0.74 -7.16 19.95
CA SER A 178 -0.64 -6.64 21.32
C SER A 178 0.81 -6.55 21.84
N GLY A 179 1.78 -6.44 20.94
CA GLY A 179 3.21 -6.48 21.26
C GLY A 179 4.04 -6.87 20.06
N ASP A 180 5.08 -7.67 20.30
CA ASP A 180 5.94 -8.18 19.24
C ASP A 180 5.14 -9.00 18.22
N ILE A 181 5.49 -8.85 16.95
CA ILE A 181 4.86 -9.53 15.85
C ILE A 181 5.79 -10.60 15.31
N LYS A 182 5.23 -11.80 15.10
CA LYS A 182 5.94 -12.88 14.44
C LYS A 182 5.74 -12.78 12.93
N VAL A 183 6.82 -12.85 12.17
CA VAL A 183 6.83 -12.78 10.71
C VAL A 183 7.52 -14.03 10.18
N LYS A 184 6.84 -14.77 9.30
CA LYS A 184 7.41 -15.96 8.66
C LYS A 184 7.41 -15.82 7.15
N GLY A 185 8.36 -16.51 6.53
CA GLY A 185 8.47 -16.52 5.09
C GLY A 185 9.73 -17.20 4.58
N PHE A 186 10.15 -16.80 3.38
CA PHE A 186 11.32 -17.35 2.72
C PHE A 186 12.28 -16.24 2.30
N LYS A 187 13.55 -16.41 2.65
CA LYS A 187 14.64 -15.74 1.95
C LYS A 187 14.84 -16.39 0.60
N VAL A 188 14.91 -15.59 -0.47
CA VAL A 188 14.91 -16.11 -1.85
C VAL A 188 16.22 -15.74 -2.54
N ASP A 189 17.01 -16.75 -2.90
CA ASP A 189 18.10 -16.59 -3.85
C ASP A 189 17.54 -16.77 -5.26
N TYR A 190 17.43 -15.65 -5.98
CA TYR A 190 16.86 -15.63 -7.31
C TYR A 190 17.77 -16.25 -8.39
N GLU A 191 19.10 -16.30 -8.18
CA GLU A 191 20.01 -16.92 -9.15
C GLU A 191 19.94 -18.45 -9.07
N SER A 192 19.91 -19.00 -7.85
CA SER A 192 19.84 -20.45 -7.64
C SER A 192 18.40 -21.00 -7.55
N GLY A 193 17.42 -20.13 -7.30
CA GLY A 193 16.05 -20.50 -6.98
C GLY A 193 15.86 -21.10 -5.58
N LYS A 194 16.91 -21.11 -4.75
CA LYS A 194 16.86 -21.67 -3.39
C LYS A 194 16.02 -20.75 -2.49
N LYS A 195 15.12 -21.36 -1.73
CA LYS A 195 14.36 -20.71 -0.66
C LYS A 195 14.83 -21.20 0.70
N GLU A 196 15.08 -20.29 1.63
CA GLU A 196 15.44 -20.57 3.02
C GLU A 196 14.36 -20.01 3.94
N GLU A 197 13.74 -20.87 4.73
CA GLU A 197 12.67 -20.46 5.65
C GLU A 197 13.22 -19.60 6.78
N PHE A 198 12.44 -18.59 7.19
CA PHE A 198 12.74 -17.80 8.38
C PHE A 198 11.48 -17.61 9.24
N GLU A 199 11.72 -17.44 10.54
CA GLU A 199 10.73 -17.01 11.52
C GLU A 199 11.39 -15.96 12.42
N TYR A 200 10.89 -14.73 12.34
CA TYR A 200 11.39 -13.60 13.13
C TYR A 200 10.30 -13.08 14.05
N THR A 201 10.68 -12.62 15.23
CA THR A 201 9.81 -11.90 16.14
C THR A 201 10.40 -10.51 16.31
N VAL A 202 9.66 -9.48 15.91
CA VAL A 202 10.13 -8.10 15.87
C VAL A 202 9.17 -7.16 16.55
N ASN A 203 9.66 -6.04 17.05
CA ASN A 203 8.80 -5.02 17.65
C ASN A 203 8.25 -4.06 16.57
N PRO A 204 6.91 -3.93 16.42
CA PRO A 204 6.33 -2.90 15.58
C PRO A 204 6.68 -1.49 16.06
N TYR A 205 7.05 -0.60 15.13
CA TYR A 205 7.37 0.79 15.43
C TYR A 205 6.52 1.75 14.59
N SER A 206 6.51 3.03 14.96
CA SER A 206 5.76 4.06 14.24
C SER A 206 6.23 4.19 12.80
N HIS A 207 5.30 4.06 11.85
CA HIS A 207 5.60 4.13 10.43
C HIS A 207 6.15 5.53 10.07
N PRO A 208 7.35 5.64 9.48
CA PRO A 208 8.01 6.94 9.24
C PRO A 208 7.17 7.92 8.42
N SER A 209 6.50 7.44 7.36
CA SER A 209 5.64 8.28 6.50
C SER A 209 4.24 8.58 7.07
N TYR A 210 3.84 7.93 8.17
CA TYR A 210 2.51 8.08 8.79
C TYR A 210 2.64 8.34 10.30
N PHE A 211 3.72 9.00 10.70
CA PHE A 211 4.08 9.21 12.10
C PHE A 211 3.00 10.05 12.85
N ASP A 212 2.31 10.93 12.16
CA ASP A 212 1.16 11.71 12.67
C ASP A 212 -0.09 10.87 12.91
N LYS A 213 -0.10 9.62 12.46
CA LYS A 213 -1.28 8.78 12.39
C LYS A 213 -1.29 7.58 13.34
N ASP A 214 -0.34 7.48 14.28
CA ASP A 214 -0.24 6.35 15.21
C ASP A 214 -0.26 4.99 14.48
N ILE A 215 0.18 4.98 13.22
CA ILE A 215 0.24 3.77 12.38
C ILE A 215 1.57 3.10 12.66
N THR A 216 1.52 1.81 13.00
CA THR A 216 2.72 0.99 13.23
C THR A 216 3.07 0.14 12.01
N THR A 217 4.31 -0.32 11.95
CA THR A 217 4.84 -1.20 10.91
C THR A 217 5.89 -2.13 11.48
N ALA A 218 6.05 -3.31 10.88
CA ALA A 218 7.17 -4.22 11.15
C ALA A 218 8.43 -3.86 10.34
N GLY A 219 8.35 -2.86 9.44
CA GLY A 219 9.43 -2.44 8.56
C GLY A 219 9.28 -2.85 7.10
N ILE A 220 8.16 -3.46 6.71
CA ILE A 220 7.84 -3.74 5.30
C ILE A 220 6.87 -2.67 4.81
N PHE A 221 7.30 -1.84 3.84
CA PHE A 221 6.50 -0.68 3.39
C PHE A 221 5.72 -0.97 2.12
N HIS A 222 6.26 -1.80 1.24
CA HIS A 222 5.65 -2.08 -0.06
C HIS A 222 5.85 -3.53 -0.45
N SER A 223 4.81 -4.11 -1.04
CA SER A 223 4.89 -5.37 -1.79
C SER A 223 5.63 -5.15 -3.11
N ALA A 224 6.13 -6.23 -3.71
CA ALA A 224 6.81 -6.14 -4.98
C ALA A 224 5.85 -5.69 -6.10
N SER A 225 6.36 -4.94 -7.06
CA SER A 225 5.64 -4.46 -8.22
C SER A 225 6.50 -4.61 -9.46
N TYR A 226 5.85 -4.78 -10.60
CA TYR A 226 6.51 -4.57 -11.88
C TYR A 226 6.72 -3.06 -12.09
N LEU A 227 7.83 -2.70 -12.73
CA LEU A 227 8.15 -1.33 -13.12
C LEU A 227 8.19 -1.30 -14.65
N ILE A 228 7.01 -1.35 -15.26
CA ILE A 228 6.87 -1.40 -16.71
C ILE A 228 6.70 0.02 -17.24
N TYR A 229 7.56 0.40 -18.19
CA TYR A 229 7.33 1.56 -19.02
C TYR A 229 6.38 1.17 -20.15
N ASP A 230 5.09 1.50 -20.03
CA ASP A 230 4.10 1.24 -21.08
C ASP A 230 3.11 2.42 -21.19
N ARG A 231 2.24 2.36 -22.21
CA ARG A 231 1.08 3.23 -22.35
C ARG A 231 0.21 3.23 -21.09
N LEU A 232 -0.55 4.30 -20.91
CA LEU A 232 -1.50 4.38 -19.81
C LEU A 232 -2.63 3.34 -19.98
N PRO A 233 -3.32 2.94 -18.90
CA PRO A 233 -4.38 1.92 -18.99
C PRO A 233 -5.54 2.25 -19.93
N ASP A 234 -5.75 3.53 -20.25
CA ASP A 234 -6.74 4.02 -21.22
C ASP A 234 -6.24 3.99 -22.68
N GLY A 235 -4.98 3.58 -22.90
CA GLY A 235 -4.33 3.50 -24.21
C GLY A 235 -3.57 4.77 -24.62
N GLU A 236 -3.68 5.84 -23.83
CA GLU A 236 -2.99 7.10 -24.07
C GLU A 236 -1.47 6.94 -23.96
N GLU A 237 -0.73 7.82 -24.63
CA GLU A 237 0.72 7.78 -24.60
C GLU A 237 1.27 8.20 -23.24
N ASN A 238 2.15 7.37 -22.67
CA ASN A 238 2.87 7.68 -21.44
C ASN A 238 4.25 8.27 -21.81
N LEU A 239 4.23 9.49 -22.34
CA LEU A 239 5.44 10.14 -22.85
C LEU A 239 6.43 10.46 -21.74
N LEU A 240 7.72 10.15 -21.99
CA LEU A 240 8.79 10.62 -21.10
C LEU A 240 8.76 12.16 -21.02
N PRO A 241 8.81 12.73 -19.80
CA PRO A 241 8.78 14.19 -19.64
C PRO A 241 10.00 14.85 -20.28
N ASP A 242 9.86 16.14 -20.62
CA ASP A 242 10.97 16.90 -21.18
C ASP A 242 12.18 16.90 -20.26
N GLY A 243 13.35 16.65 -20.84
CA GLY A 243 14.59 16.52 -20.08
C GLY A 243 14.72 15.21 -19.29
N SER A 244 13.81 14.23 -19.46
CA SER A 244 13.92 12.91 -18.85
C SER A 244 15.27 12.25 -19.18
N PRO A 245 16.03 11.81 -18.16
CA PRO A 245 17.25 11.01 -18.32
C PRO A 245 17.07 9.75 -19.18
N LEU A 246 15.84 9.23 -19.27
CA LEU A 246 15.54 8.01 -20.03
C LEU A 246 15.37 8.24 -21.54
N LYS A 247 15.22 9.47 -22.02
CA LYS A 247 14.87 9.75 -23.43
C LYS A 247 15.84 9.14 -24.44
N ASP A 248 17.14 9.19 -24.15
CA ASP A 248 18.21 8.67 -25.02
C ASP A 248 18.80 7.34 -24.51
N SER A 249 18.13 6.72 -23.52
CA SER A 249 18.61 5.48 -22.89
C SER A 249 18.42 4.25 -23.78
N GLY A 250 17.48 4.29 -24.72
CA GLY A 250 17.04 3.15 -25.54
C GLY A 250 15.87 2.35 -24.94
N ILE A 251 15.25 2.86 -23.87
CA ILE A 251 14.02 2.31 -23.29
C ILE A 251 12.85 2.39 -24.30
N GLN A 252 11.97 1.39 -24.27
CA GLN A 252 10.81 1.26 -25.16
C GLN A 252 9.55 0.92 -24.36
N TYR A 253 8.38 1.17 -24.95
CA TYR A 253 7.13 0.69 -24.36
C TYR A 253 7.14 -0.84 -24.22
N GLY A 254 6.64 -1.33 -23.09
CA GLY A 254 6.70 -2.73 -22.67
C GLY A 254 7.99 -3.12 -21.95
N ASP A 255 8.99 -2.24 -21.84
CA ASP A 255 10.20 -2.54 -21.09
C ASP A 255 9.93 -2.55 -19.58
N ARG A 256 10.27 -3.65 -18.92
CA ARG A 256 10.29 -3.75 -17.46
C ARG A 256 11.69 -3.46 -16.95
N ILE A 257 11.84 -2.53 -16.00
CA ILE A 257 13.10 -2.36 -15.28
C ILE A 257 13.29 -3.56 -14.35
N VAL A 258 14.36 -4.33 -14.59
CA VAL A 258 14.66 -5.53 -13.80
C VAL A 258 15.92 -5.36 -12.98
N TRP A 259 16.92 -4.62 -13.42
CA TRP A 259 18.19 -4.50 -12.68
C TRP A 259 18.75 -3.10 -12.77
N VAL A 260 19.25 -2.57 -11.65
CA VAL A 260 19.90 -1.26 -11.57
C VAL A 260 21.13 -1.30 -10.67
N ASP A 261 22.27 -0.90 -11.23
CA ASP A 261 23.53 -0.68 -10.52
C ASP A 261 23.96 -1.77 -9.52
N GLY A 262 23.73 -3.03 -9.86
CA GLY A 262 24.09 -4.21 -9.05
C GLY A 262 22.89 -5.04 -8.66
N GLU A 263 21.73 -4.42 -8.53
CA GLU A 263 20.61 -4.96 -7.77
C GLU A 263 19.41 -5.28 -8.66
N PHE A 264 18.74 -6.39 -8.36
CA PHE A 264 17.46 -6.74 -8.98
C PHE A 264 16.33 -5.93 -8.36
N ILE A 265 15.40 -5.43 -9.20
CA ILE A 265 14.40 -4.44 -8.81
C ILE A 265 13.03 -5.07 -8.60
N PHE A 266 12.48 -4.82 -7.42
CA PHE A 266 11.21 -5.31 -6.91
C PHE A 266 10.21 -4.20 -6.65
N SER A 267 10.62 -2.93 -6.54
CA SER A 267 9.67 -1.84 -6.33
C SER A 267 10.22 -0.48 -6.78
N ASN A 268 9.31 0.48 -6.97
CA ASN A 268 9.70 1.86 -7.26
C ASN A 268 10.39 2.54 -6.07
N THR A 269 10.03 2.14 -4.84
CA THR A 269 10.70 2.63 -3.62
C THR A 269 12.15 2.15 -3.60
N GLN A 270 12.39 0.86 -3.84
CA GLN A 270 13.75 0.32 -3.95
C GLN A 270 14.56 1.03 -5.04
N LEU A 271 13.98 1.25 -6.22
CA LEU A 271 14.64 2.01 -7.28
C LEU A 271 15.02 3.41 -6.80
N SER A 272 14.10 4.12 -6.16
CA SER A 272 14.36 5.45 -5.61
C SER A 272 15.51 5.44 -4.61
N GLU A 273 15.56 4.46 -3.71
CA GLU A 273 16.61 4.33 -2.70
C GLU A 273 17.98 4.07 -3.36
N LEU A 274 18.08 3.14 -4.32
CA LEU A 274 19.33 2.87 -5.05
C LEU A 274 19.85 4.09 -5.83
N LEU A 275 18.95 4.94 -6.34
CA LEU A 275 19.35 6.18 -6.99
C LEU A 275 19.93 7.20 -6.00
N ASN A 276 19.62 7.09 -4.71
CA ASN A 276 19.94 8.09 -3.68
C ASN A 276 20.88 7.61 -2.57
N ASP A 277 21.18 6.32 -2.48
CA ASP A 277 21.97 5.66 -1.42
C ASP A 277 23.47 6.02 -1.33
N GLY A 278 23.93 7.04 -2.05
CA GLY A 278 25.33 7.48 -2.00
C GLY A 278 26.36 6.45 -2.50
N GLN A 279 25.94 5.32 -3.08
CA GLN A 279 26.86 4.30 -3.59
C GLN A 279 27.27 4.57 -5.06
N VAL A 280 28.42 4.02 -5.45
CA VAL A 280 28.90 3.95 -6.84
C VAL A 280 29.19 2.51 -7.24
N LEU A 281 28.70 2.09 -8.40
CA LEU A 281 29.02 0.77 -8.98
C LEU A 281 30.42 0.79 -9.61
N LEU A 282 31.27 -0.14 -9.17
CA LEU A 282 32.61 -0.38 -9.67
C LEU A 282 32.71 -1.77 -10.29
N THR A 283 33.46 -1.87 -11.39
CA THR A 283 33.95 -3.15 -11.88
C THR A 283 35.40 -3.29 -11.42
N ILE A 284 35.68 -4.35 -10.66
CA ILE A 284 37.00 -4.60 -10.08
C ILE A 284 37.57 -5.92 -10.59
N ARG A 285 38.89 -6.02 -10.57
CA ARG A 285 39.64 -7.26 -10.79
C ARG A 285 40.33 -7.68 -9.50
N ARG A 286 39.95 -8.86 -9.00
CA ARG A 286 40.54 -9.50 -7.82
C ARG A 286 41.25 -10.78 -8.27
N GLY A 287 42.57 -10.74 -8.31
CA GLY A 287 43.36 -11.83 -8.92
C GLY A 287 42.99 -12.04 -10.40
N ARG A 288 42.41 -13.20 -10.72
CA ARG A 288 41.94 -13.54 -12.08
C ARG A 288 40.45 -13.28 -12.31
N GLU A 289 39.71 -12.94 -11.26
CA GLU A 289 38.26 -12.76 -11.33
C GLU A 289 37.89 -11.30 -11.55
N THR A 290 36.77 -11.09 -12.23
CA THR A 290 36.14 -9.78 -12.40
C THR A 290 34.81 -9.78 -11.67
N LEU A 291 34.62 -8.77 -10.81
CA LEU A 291 33.48 -8.67 -9.90
C LEU A 291 32.90 -7.26 -9.97
N LEU A 292 31.60 -7.14 -9.68
CA LEU A 292 30.96 -5.86 -9.40
C LEU A 292 31.03 -5.59 -7.90
N ARG A 293 31.19 -4.32 -7.52
CA ARG A 293 31.11 -3.83 -6.14
C ARG A 293 30.42 -2.49 -6.10
N ARG A 294 29.56 -2.28 -5.11
CA ARG A 294 28.96 -0.99 -4.81
C ARG A 294 29.74 -0.40 -3.64
N VAL A 295 30.25 0.80 -3.82
CA VAL A 295 31.20 1.41 -2.88
C VAL A 295 30.75 2.83 -2.52
N PRO A 296 30.93 3.28 -1.28
CA PRO A 296 30.50 4.62 -0.88
C PRO A 296 31.17 5.71 -1.71
N ARG A 297 30.37 6.67 -2.18
CA ARG A 297 30.80 7.89 -2.87
C ARG A 297 30.66 9.05 -1.88
N VAL A 298 31.75 9.35 -1.20
CA VAL A 298 31.84 10.30 -0.08
C VAL A 298 32.51 11.60 -0.50
N LEU A 299 32.23 12.69 0.20
CA LEU A 299 32.94 13.96 -0.06
C LEU A 299 34.33 13.92 0.57
N VAL A 300 35.31 14.55 -0.07
CA VAL A 300 36.68 14.68 0.46
C VAL A 300 36.68 15.29 1.87
N GLN A 301 35.78 16.24 2.16
CA GLN A 301 35.67 16.86 3.49
C GLN A 301 35.26 15.89 4.61
N GLU A 302 34.65 14.75 4.28
CA GLU A 302 34.25 13.71 5.24
C GLU A 302 35.42 12.76 5.55
N LEU A 303 36.53 12.89 4.83
CA LEU A 303 37.70 12.04 4.92
C LEU A 303 38.92 12.79 5.50
N ARG A 304 39.85 12.02 6.06
CA ARG A 304 41.15 12.49 6.57
C ARG A 304 42.27 11.90 5.72
N PRO A 305 42.47 12.39 4.47
CA PRO A 305 43.64 12.00 3.69
C PRO A 305 44.92 12.48 4.39
N ASN A 306 45.99 11.70 4.28
CA ASN A 306 47.32 12.15 4.71
C ASN A 306 47.86 13.23 3.74
N THR A 307 48.96 13.87 4.09
CA THR A 307 49.53 14.97 3.28
C THR A 307 49.90 14.50 1.86
N GLU A 308 50.54 13.33 1.75
CA GLU A 308 50.96 12.74 0.48
C GLU A 308 49.79 12.50 -0.47
N PHE A 309 48.76 11.78 -0.01
CA PHE A 309 47.58 11.51 -0.83
C PHE A 309 46.77 12.78 -1.15
N ARG A 310 46.82 13.79 -0.26
CA ARG A 310 46.20 15.09 -0.54
C ARG A 310 46.90 15.82 -1.69
N GLU A 311 48.23 15.76 -1.75
CA GLU A 311 49.01 16.31 -2.87
C GLU A 311 48.67 15.56 -4.17
N GLU A 312 48.63 14.22 -4.13
CA GLU A 312 48.22 13.42 -5.29
C GLU A 312 46.81 13.77 -5.79
N LEU A 313 45.83 13.92 -4.90
CA LEU A 313 44.47 14.30 -5.27
C LEU A 313 44.40 15.69 -5.91
N ILE A 314 45.23 16.65 -5.47
CA ILE A 314 45.31 17.99 -6.07
C ILE A 314 45.88 17.88 -7.49
N ASP A 315 46.90 17.08 -7.69
CA ASP A 315 47.47 16.82 -9.01
C ASP A 315 46.45 16.14 -9.92
N TRP A 316 45.74 15.12 -9.41
CA TRP A 316 44.67 14.45 -10.15
C TRP A 316 43.55 15.42 -10.51
N GLN A 317 43.16 16.32 -9.61
CA GLN A 317 42.16 17.35 -9.84
C GLN A 317 42.57 18.28 -10.99
N HIS A 318 43.85 18.65 -11.06
CA HIS A 318 44.40 19.46 -12.14
C HIS A 318 44.36 18.69 -13.47
N GLU A 319 44.78 17.42 -13.47
CA GLU A 319 44.78 16.55 -14.66
C GLU A 319 43.37 16.33 -15.25
N VAL A 320 42.35 16.17 -14.41
CA VAL A 320 40.95 16.06 -14.90
C VAL A 320 40.33 17.39 -15.33
N GLY A 321 41.09 18.48 -15.30
CA GLY A 321 40.62 19.80 -15.72
C GLY A 321 39.56 20.40 -14.79
N MET A 322 39.63 20.12 -13.50
CA MET A 322 38.70 20.66 -12.49
C MET A 322 39.36 21.62 -11.47
N PRO A 323 40.30 22.50 -11.85
CA PRO A 323 41.05 23.33 -10.87
C PRO A 323 40.17 24.31 -10.10
N ASN A 324 39.03 24.71 -10.67
CA ASN A 324 38.11 25.69 -10.07
C ASN A 324 37.13 25.08 -9.06
N ARG A 325 37.06 23.75 -8.97
CA ARG A 325 36.19 23.08 -8.00
C ARG A 325 36.88 23.10 -6.64
N ARG A 326 36.13 23.37 -5.57
CA ARG A 326 36.70 23.28 -4.21
C ARG A 326 37.10 21.83 -3.93
N PHE A 327 38.34 21.62 -3.54
CA PHE A 327 38.92 20.31 -3.19
C PHE A 327 38.01 19.51 -2.23
N GLN A 328 37.51 20.18 -1.19
CA GLN A 328 36.61 19.62 -0.17
C GLN A 328 35.28 19.09 -0.73
N ASN A 329 34.85 19.59 -1.90
CA ASN A 329 33.57 19.27 -2.54
C ASN A 329 33.72 18.23 -3.67
N LEU A 330 34.91 17.62 -3.80
CA LEU A 330 35.12 16.48 -4.69
C LEU A 330 34.57 15.23 -4.04
N TYR A 331 33.96 14.37 -4.86
CA TYR A 331 33.58 13.03 -4.44
C TYR A 331 34.73 12.05 -4.64
N MET A 332 34.83 11.05 -3.78
CA MET A 332 35.80 9.97 -3.89
C MET A 332 35.28 8.70 -3.22
N ILE A 333 35.98 7.59 -3.43
CA ILE A 333 35.78 6.38 -2.63
C ILE A 333 36.70 6.44 -1.40
N PRO A 334 36.31 5.86 -0.26
CA PRO A 334 37.05 5.94 1.01
C PRO A 334 38.27 4.99 1.06
N TYR A 335 39.09 4.98 0.00
CA TYR A 335 40.27 4.12 -0.12
C TYR A 335 41.47 4.89 -0.69
N ASN A 336 42.66 4.54 -0.20
CA ASN A 336 43.92 4.88 -0.84
C ASN A 336 44.15 3.98 -2.06
N LEU A 337 44.71 4.58 -3.12
CA LEU A 337 44.84 3.97 -4.43
C LEU A 337 46.22 4.25 -4.99
N THR A 338 46.85 3.24 -5.59
CA THR A 338 48.01 3.46 -6.47
C THR A 338 47.59 4.26 -7.71
N TYR A 339 48.58 4.77 -8.46
CA TYR A 339 48.33 5.45 -9.74
C TYR A 339 47.50 4.63 -10.75
N ASP A 340 47.63 3.30 -10.72
CA ASP A 340 46.95 2.38 -11.63
C ASP A 340 45.63 1.78 -11.07
N CYS A 341 44.99 2.50 -10.15
CA CYS A 341 43.70 2.16 -9.52
C CYS A 341 43.71 0.87 -8.67
N VAL A 342 44.82 0.53 -8.01
CA VAL A 342 44.89 -0.61 -7.09
C VAL A 342 44.65 -0.14 -5.66
N ILE A 343 43.72 -0.79 -4.95
CA ILE A 343 43.40 -0.49 -3.56
C ILE A 343 44.56 -0.87 -2.65
N GLU A 344 44.99 0.06 -1.81
CA GLU A 344 46.06 -0.19 -0.83
C GLU A 344 45.48 -0.42 0.57
N ASN A 345 44.70 0.56 1.07
CA ASN A 345 44.09 0.54 2.40
C ASN A 345 42.94 1.54 2.50
N ASP A 346 42.18 1.49 3.59
CA ASP A 346 41.05 2.38 3.87
C ASP A 346 41.51 3.79 4.24
N LEU A 347 40.74 4.79 3.79
CA LEU A 347 40.85 6.14 4.34
C LEU A 347 40.07 6.27 5.65
N ARG A 348 40.61 7.11 6.54
CA ARG A 348 39.94 7.48 7.79
C ARG A 348 38.87 8.53 7.52
N PHE A 349 37.74 8.41 8.21
CA PHE A 349 36.69 9.43 8.21
C PHE A 349 36.98 10.51 9.24
N VAL A 350 36.42 11.70 9.02
CA VAL A 350 36.48 12.80 9.99
C VAL A 350 35.60 12.51 11.19
N ASP A 351 34.38 12.03 10.93
CA ASP A 351 33.38 11.64 11.91
C ASP A 351 33.15 10.12 11.90
N LYS A 352 32.87 9.52 13.07
CA LYS A 352 32.63 8.08 13.16
C LYS A 352 31.27 7.68 12.56
N GLY A 353 30.24 8.51 12.73
CA GLY A 353 28.91 8.27 12.18
C GLY A 353 28.91 8.28 10.65
N ASP A 354 29.73 9.10 10.01
CA ASP A 354 29.88 9.08 8.54
C ASP A 354 30.51 7.78 8.04
N ARG A 355 31.43 7.20 8.81
CA ARG A 355 31.98 5.87 8.53
C ARG A 355 30.90 4.80 8.66
N GLU A 356 30.13 4.81 9.74
CA GLU A 356 29.06 3.83 9.99
C GLU A 356 27.96 3.90 8.92
N LYS A 357 27.61 5.10 8.46
CA LYS A 357 26.68 5.29 7.33
C LYS A 357 27.26 4.75 6.02
N SER A 358 28.55 4.98 5.77
CA SER A 358 29.22 4.52 4.55
C SER A 358 29.45 3.01 4.55
N PHE A 359 29.71 2.44 5.72
CA PHE A 359 29.99 1.02 5.91
C PHE A 359 29.06 0.46 6.99
N PRO A 360 27.76 0.29 6.66
CA PRO A 360 26.80 -0.20 7.61
C PRO A 360 27.15 -1.64 8.03
N GLU A 361 26.88 -1.97 9.30
CA GLU A 361 27.05 -3.32 9.82
C GLU A 361 26.18 -4.33 9.04
N HIS A 362 24.96 -3.92 8.69
CA HIS A 362 24.03 -4.69 7.89
C HIS A 362 23.99 -4.16 6.46
N ILE A 363 24.81 -4.75 5.59
CA ILE A 363 24.87 -4.40 4.17
C ILE A 363 23.57 -4.72 3.44
N TYR A 364 23.21 -3.88 2.46
CA TYR A 364 21.98 -4.06 1.69
C TYR A 364 22.08 -5.29 0.79
N SER A 365 23.21 -5.47 0.12
CA SER A 365 23.52 -6.60 -0.74
C SER A 365 24.95 -7.07 -0.52
N GLU A 366 25.25 -8.32 -0.91
CA GLU A 366 26.62 -8.80 -0.93
C GLU A 366 27.54 -7.91 -1.77
N LEU A 367 27.00 -7.19 -2.77
CA LEU A 367 27.75 -6.26 -3.63
C LEU A 367 28.29 -5.04 -2.87
N ASP A 368 27.67 -4.64 -1.77
CA ASP A 368 28.10 -3.49 -0.95
C ASP A 368 29.25 -3.84 0.01
N GLY A 369 29.72 -5.10 -0.02
CA GLY A 369 30.89 -5.52 0.76
C GLY A 369 32.15 -4.71 0.40
N PRO A 370 33.04 -4.44 1.37
CA PRO A 370 34.19 -3.56 1.18
C PRO A 370 35.18 -4.09 0.16
N LEU A 371 35.91 -3.16 -0.47
CA LEU A 371 37.08 -3.48 -1.29
C LEU A 371 38.23 -4.00 -0.41
N LYS A 372 39.09 -4.82 -1.01
CA LYS A 372 40.27 -5.41 -0.35
C LYS A 372 41.54 -4.84 -0.96
N ALA A 373 42.60 -4.78 -0.17
CA ALA A 373 43.94 -4.46 -0.66
C ALA A 373 44.30 -5.39 -1.84
N GLY A 374 44.81 -4.81 -2.92
CA GLY A 374 45.11 -5.49 -4.18
C GLY A 374 43.96 -5.58 -5.18
N ASP A 375 42.74 -5.18 -4.82
CA ASP A 375 41.66 -5.03 -5.80
C ASP A 375 42.00 -3.92 -6.79
N LYS A 376 41.95 -4.22 -8.09
CA LYS A 376 42.16 -3.22 -9.13
C LYS A 376 40.84 -2.74 -9.70
N ILE A 377 40.55 -1.45 -9.61
CA ILE A 377 39.37 -0.86 -10.24
C ILE A 377 39.65 -0.72 -11.73
N ILE A 378 38.78 -1.29 -12.55
CA ILE A 378 38.90 -1.28 -14.01
C ILE A 378 37.78 -0.49 -14.69
N ALA A 379 36.67 -0.22 -13.99
CA ALA A 379 35.63 0.68 -14.45
C ALA A 379 34.84 1.30 -13.28
N VAL A 380 34.27 2.47 -13.55
CA VAL A 380 33.34 3.21 -12.66
C VAL A 380 32.06 3.45 -13.43
N GLN A 381 30.92 3.00 -12.92
CA GLN A 381 29.59 3.15 -13.52
C GLN A 381 29.55 2.72 -15.00
N GLY A 382 30.22 1.62 -15.31
CA GLY A 382 30.30 1.07 -16.67
C GLY A 382 31.28 1.76 -17.62
N LYS A 383 31.99 2.81 -17.18
CA LYS A 383 33.05 3.46 -17.95
C LYS A 383 34.43 2.95 -17.51
N PRO A 384 35.25 2.42 -18.44
CA PRO A 384 36.60 1.97 -18.11
C PRO A 384 37.46 3.05 -17.47
N VAL A 385 38.31 2.66 -16.52
CA VAL A 385 39.35 3.48 -15.92
C VAL A 385 40.68 2.73 -15.98
N SER A 386 41.76 3.45 -16.24
CA SER A 386 43.11 2.89 -16.20
C SER A 386 43.98 3.53 -15.12
N LEU A 387 43.67 4.78 -14.75
CA LEU A 387 44.48 5.64 -13.90
C LEU A 387 43.60 6.31 -12.83
N SER A 388 44.18 6.65 -11.68
CA SER A 388 43.39 7.13 -10.53
C SER A 388 42.78 8.52 -10.74
N TYR A 389 43.42 9.40 -11.52
CA TYR A 389 42.79 10.66 -11.93
C TYR A 389 41.56 10.42 -12.82
N ASP A 390 41.60 9.41 -13.70
CA ASP A 390 40.47 9.02 -14.55
C ASP A 390 39.27 8.57 -13.71
N LEU A 391 39.54 7.89 -12.59
CA LEU A 391 38.54 7.48 -11.60
C LEU A 391 37.99 8.71 -10.87
N LEU A 392 38.85 9.60 -10.40
CA LEU A 392 38.44 10.85 -9.73
C LEU A 392 37.50 11.68 -10.62
N GLY A 393 37.83 11.83 -11.91
CA GLY A 393 36.99 12.57 -12.84
C GLY A 393 35.61 11.92 -13.05
N LYS A 394 35.56 10.60 -13.19
CA LYS A 394 34.32 9.87 -13.48
C LYS A 394 33.39 9.76 -12.28
N ILE A 395 33.91 9.65 -11.06
CA ILE A 395 33.09 9.56 -9.84
C ILE A 395 32.41 10.89 -9.49
N GLN A 396 32.83 12.02 -10.07
CA GLN A 396 32.18 13.31 -9.78
C GLN A 396 30.73 13.38 -10.24
N GLU A 397 30.34 12.59 -11.24
CA GLU A 397 28.98 12.57 -11.81
C GLU A 397 28.33 11.22 -11.52
N LYS A 398 27.14 11.19 -10.89
CA LYS A 398 26.41 9.92 -10.70
C LYS A 398 25.76 9.49 -12.02
N ARG A 399 26.09 8.27 -12.46
CA ARG A 399 25.45 7.57 -13.57
C ARG A 399 25.04 6.19 -13.11
N VAL A 400 23.95 5.69 -13.68
CA VAL A 400 23.40 4.39 -13.34
C VAL A 400 23.24 3.53 -14.58
N ASN A 401 23.48 2.24 -14.41
CA ASN A 401 23.32 1.22 -15.41
C ASN A 401 22.01 0.50 -15.16
N VAL A 402 21.18 0.39 -16.19
CA VAL A 402 19.86 -0.20 -16.11
C VAL A 402 19.76 -1.32 -17.12
N ILE A 403 19.33 -2.50 -16.68
CA ILE A 403 18.94 -3.60 -17.56
C ILE A 403 17.42 -3.71 -17.51
N VAL A 404 16.81 -3.74 -18.69
CA VAL A 404 15.38 -3.94 -18.87
C VAL A 404 15.10 -5.30 -19.47
N GLN A 405 13.97 -5.87 -19.10
CA GLN A 405 13.38 -7.02 -19.76
C GLN A 405 12.37 -6.53 -20.79
N ARG A 406 12.60 -6.88 -22.05
CA ARG A 406 11.71 -6.60 -23.18
C ARG A 406 11.00 -7.89 -23.58
N ASP A 407 9.90 -8.18 -22.91
CA ASP A 407 9.10 -9.38 -23.14
C ASP A 407 7.62 -9.00 -23.22
N PRO A 408 6.96 -9.16 -24.38
CA PRO A 408 5.53 -8.93 -24.52
C PRO A 408 4.68 -9.72 -23.51
N LYS A 409 5.18 -10.86 -23.02
CA LYS A 409 4.47 -11.65 -22.00
C LYS A 409 4.54 -11.03 -20.61
N ALA A 410 5.44 -10.07 -20.35
CA ALA A 410 5.55 -9.41 -19.05
C ALA A 410 4.37 -8.46 -18.78
N ILE A 411 3.69 -8.00 -19.83
CA ILE A 411 2.52 -7.12 -19.75
C ILE A 411 1.18 -7.87 -19.86
N GLU A 412 1.20 -9.17 -20.20
CA GLU A 412 -0.02 -9.98 -20.28
C GLU A 412 -0.63 -10.21 -18.89
N GLU A 413 -1.96 -10.09 -18.83
CA GLU A 413 -2.76 -10.40 -17.65
C GLU A 413 -2.65 -11.90 -17.32
N ILE A 414 -2.43 -12.20 -16.03
CA ILE A 414 -2.27 -13.57 -15.55
C ILE A 414 -3.13 -13.85 -14.32
N SER A 415 -3.36 -15.13 -14.04
CA SER A 415 -4.02 -15.51 -12.79
C SER A 415 -3.14 -15.16 -11.58
N TRP A 416 -3.76 -14.55 -10.56
CA TRP A 416 -3.12 -14.25 -9.27
C TRP A 416 -2.39 -15.44 -8.64
N LYS A 417 -2.86 -16.68 -8.89
CA LYS A 417 -2.24 -17.91 -8.34
C LYS A 417 -0.85 -18.20 -8.90
N ASN A 418 -0.57 -17.77 -10.13
CA ASN A 418 0.72 -17.98 -10.79
C ASN A 418 1.57 -16.71 -10.76
N ALA A 419 1.08 -15.65 -10.13
CA ALA A 419 1.64 -14.33 -10.28
C ALA A 419 3.02 -14.21 -9.63
N ASP A 420 3.19 -14.77 -8.43
CA ASP A 420 4.48 -14.78 -7.73
C ASP A 420 5.54 -15.57 -8.50
N ASP A 421 5.18 -16.75 -9.00
CA ASP A 421 6.09 -17.57 -9.81
C ASP A 421 6.48 -16.87 -11.12
N SER A 422 5.53 -16.15 -11.74
CA SER A 422 5.78 -15.44 -13.00
C SER A 422 6.77 -14.27 -12.87
N PHE A 423 6.97 -13.73 -11.66
CA PHE A 423 7.75 -12.51 -11.42
C PHE A 423 9.18 -12.60 -11.93
N SER A 424 9.80 -13.77 -11.81
CA SER A 424 11.17 -14.04 -12.26
C SER A 424 11.27 -15.11 -13.36
N GLN A 425 10.19 -15.83 -13.68
CA GLN A 425 10.23 -17.00 -14.57
C GLN A 425 10.82 -16.73 -15.96
N ASN A 426 10.59 -15.52 -16.51
CA ASN A 426 11.05 -15.16 -17.85
C ASN A 426 12.40 -14.42 -17.85
N ILE A 427 13.09 -14.35 -16.70
CA ILE A 427 14.40 -13.74 -16.57
C ILE A 427 15.45 -14.85 -16.58
N ASP A 428 16.28 -14.88 -17.62
CA ASP A 428 17.44 -15.77 -17.64
C ASP A 428 18.57 -15.15 -16.81
N TRP A 429 18.78 -15.67 -15.60
CA TRP A 429 19.80 -15.20 -14.66
C TRP A 429 21.22 -15.34 -15.21
N SER A 430 21.49 -16.35 -16.03
CA SER A 430 22.79 -16.50 -16.70
C SER A 430 23.00 -15.36 -17.69
N HIS A 431 21.96 -14.98 -18.43
CA HIS A 431 22.02 -13.85 -19.36
C HIS A 431 22.19 -12.53 -18.62
N LEU A 432 21.41 -12.30 -17.56
CA LEU A 432 21.52 -11.12 -16.70
C LEU A 432 22.93 -10.98 -16.14
N ALA A 433 23.47 -12.05 -15.55
CA ALA A 433 24.83 -12.06 -14.99
C ALA A 433 25.91 -11.81 -16.06
N LYS A 434 25.75 -12.35 -17.28
CA LYS A 434 26.68 -12.09 -18.40
C LYS A 434 26.66 -10.62 -18.85
N ILE A 435 25.46 -10.04 -18.95
CA ILE A 435 25.31 -8.61 -19.26
C ILE A 435 25.95 -7.77 -18.15
N ALA A 436 25.58 -8.01 -16.89
CA ALA A 436 26.07 -7.28 -15.73
C ALA A 436 27.61 -7.35 -15.62
N LYS A 437 28.21 -8.54 -15.74
CA LYS A 437 29.68 -8.72 -15.71
C LYS A 437 30.40 -8.06 -16.89
N SER A 438 29.70 -7.75 -17.98
CA SER A 438 30.27 -7.03 -19.12
C SER A 438 30.30 -5.51 -18.92
N ILE A 439 29.61 -4.99 -17.90
CA ILE A 439 29.60 -3.56 -17.58
C ILE A 439 31.02 -3.11 -17.22
N GLY A 440 31.51 -2.08 -17.91
CA GLY A 440 32.88 -1.58 -17.72
C GLY A 440 33.97 -2.37 -18.45
N MET A 441 33.63 -3.47 -19.13
CA MET A 441 34.57 -4.26 -19.92
C MET A 441 34.70 -3.72 -21.35
N ARG A 442 35.85 -3.98 -22.00
CA ARG A 442 36.07 -3.59 -23.41
C ARG A 442 35.03 -4.20 -24.36
N LYS A 443 34.64 -5.45 -24.13
CA LYS A 443 33.58 -6.14 -24.88
C LYS A 443 32.29 -6.08 -24.06
N ARG A 444 31.54 -5.00 -24.23
CA ARG A 444 30.22 -4.80 -23.62
C ARG A 444 29.19 -5.70 -24.28
N VAL A 445 28.36 -6.37 -23.49
CA VAL A 445 27.20 -7.12 -23.96
C VAL A 445 25.97 -6.24 -23.70
N SER A 446 25.42 -5.65 -24.76
CA SER A 446 24.25 -4.76 -24.65
C SER A 446 22.92 -5.51 -24.67
N THR A 447 22.88 -6.72 -25.22
CA THR A 447 21.64 -7.49 -25.37
C THR A 447 21.95 -8.97 -25.34
N LEU A 448 21.12 -9.73 -24.62
CA LEU A 448 21.18 -11.19 -24.59
C LEU A 448 19.79 -11.74 -24.25
N GLY A 449 19.18 -12.50 -25.17
CA GLY A 449 17.79 -12.90 -25.05
C GLY A 449 16.84 -11.70 -25.07
N ASN A 450 15.92 -11.65 -24.11
CA ASN A 450 14.98 -10.54 -23.86
C ASN A 450 15.54 -9.45 -22.94
N LEU A 451 16.81 -9.55 -22.52
CA LEU A 451 17.43 -8.58 -21.62
C LEU A 451 18.26 -7.58 -22.41
N HIS A 452 18.04 -6.30 -22.13
CA HIS A 452 18.71 -5.18 -22.78
C HIS A 452 19.35 -4.25 -21.75
N LEU A 453 20.66 -4.05 -21.87
CA LEU A 453 21.38 -3.03 -21.10
C LEU A 453 21.24 -1.68 -21.80
N LEU A 454 20.58 -0.74 -21.11
CA LEU A 454 20.39 0.61 -21.61
C LEU A 454 21.71 1.40 -21.67
N ASN A 455 21.71 2.51 -22.40
CA ASN A 455 22.81 3.47 -22.30
C ASN A 455 22.90 4.02 -20.86
N PRO A 456 24.10 4.25 -20.31
CA PRO A 456 24.24 4.75 -18.94
C PRO A 456 23.47 6.06 -18.72
N ILE A 457 22.54 6.03 -17.78
CA ILE A 457 21.62 7.14 -17.51
C ILE A 457 22.25 8.06 -16.47
N LYS A 458 22.11 9.37 -16.65
CA LYS A 458 22.47 10.36 -15.63
C LYS A 458 21.18 10.80 -14.92
N PRO A 459 20.90 10.30 -13.70
CA PRO A 459 19.74 10.75 -12.94
C PRO A 459 19.77 12.26 -12.74
N LYS A 460 18.59 12.86 -12.66
CA LYS A 460 18.43 14.29 -12.39
C LYS A 460 17.71 14.51 -11.07
N VAL A 461 17.98 15.64 -10.46
CA VAL A 461 17.27 16.08 -9.26
C VAL A 461 15.82 16.33 -9.63
N ARG A 462 14.89 15.90 -8.78
CA ARG A 462 13.45 16.03 -9.02
C ARG A 462 13.04 17.48 -9.32
N SER A 463 13.63 18.46 -8.64
CA SER A 463 13.39 19.90 -8.87
C SER A 463 13.78 20.40 -10.26
N ASP A 464 14.68 19.70 -10.96
CA ASP A 464 15.17 20.11 -12.29
C ASP A 464 14.21 19.72 -13.41
N PHE A 465 13.15 18.95 -13.10
CA PHE A 465 12.16 18.56 -14.09
C PHE A 465 11.19 19.71 -14.36
N PRO A 466 10.85 19.94 -15.64
CA PRO A 466 9.91 20.98 -16.00
C PRO A 466 8.54 20.68 -15.40
N MET A 467 8.06 21.61 -14.60
CA MET A 467 6.69 21.65 -14.07
C MET A 467 6.04 22.95 -14.56
N SER A 468 4.71 22.95 -14.74
CA SER A 468 3.98 24.18 -15.02
C SER A 468 4.14 25.17 -13.86
N ASP A 469 4.06 26.47 -14.15
CA ASP A 469 4.19 27.50 -13.12
C ASP A 469 3.10 27.38 -12.05
N GLU A 470 1.90 26.95 -12.46
CA GLU A 470 0.80 26.60 -11.56
C GLU A 470 1.16 25.44 -10.62
N ALA A 471 1.74 24.36 -11.14
CA ALA A 471 2.17 23.22 -10.33
C ALA A 471 3.31 23.58 -9.37
N LYS A 472 4.26 24.42 -9.81
CA LYS A 472 5.33 24.93 -8.94
C LYS A 472 4.79 25.80 -7.82
N ALA A 473 3.88 26.73 -8.13
CA ALA A 473 3.26 27.59 -7.14
C ALA A 473 2.47 26.76 -6.12
N TRP A 474 1.68 25.78 -6.59
CA TRP A 474 0.94 24.88 -5.73
C TRP A 474 1.85 24.05 -4.80
N LEU A 475 2.90 23.41 -5.34
CA LEU A 475 3.87 22.65 -4.53
C LEU A 475 4.60 23.53 -3.50
N ALA A 476 4.92 24.78 -3.86
CA ALA A 476 5.54 25.73 -2.94
C ALA A 476 4.60 26.11 -1.79
N THR A 477 3.32 26.34 -2.08
CA THR A 477 2.29 26.59 -1.07
C THR A 477 2.08 25.38 -0.18
N GLU A 478 1.87 24.19 -0.76
CA GLU A 478 1.69 22.93 -0.02
C GLU A 478 2.89 22.66 0.90
N ARG A 479 4.13 22.87 0.42
CA ARG A 479 5.32 22.72 1.26
C ARG A 479 5.31 23.69 2.42
N LEU A 480 4.98 24.96 2.19
CA LEU A 480 5.01 25.98 3.23
C LEU A 480 3.98 25.67 4.32
N GLU A 481 2.80 25.18 3.94
CA GLU A 481 1.77 24.70 4.85
C GLU A 481 2.24 23.47 5.62
N ARG A 482 2.76 22.45 4.93
CA ARG A 482 3.29 21.23 5.56
C ARG A 482 4.44 21.53 6.52
N ARG A 483 5.34 22.43 6.14
CA ARG A 483 6.47 22.86 6.99
C ARG A 483 5.96 23.53 8.26
N LYS A 484 4.95 24.40 8.18
CA LYS A 484 4.30 25.00 9.36
C LYS A 484 3.68 23.95 10.27
N GLN A 485 2.92 23.00 9.71
CA GLN A 485 2.34 21.89 10.47
C GLN A 485 3.43 21.07 11.20
N ILE A 486 4.56 20.80 10.53
CA ILE A 486 5.69 20.09 11.15
C ILE A 486 6.36 20.96 12.22
N GLU A 487 6.44 22.27 12.02
CA GLU A 487 7.04 23.20 12.98
C GLU A 487 6.23 23.34 14.28
N GLU A 488 4.92 23.08 14.23
CA GLU A 488 4.00 23.05 15.39
C GLU A 488 4.13 21.77 16.24
N ILE A 489 4.85 20.76 15.78
CA ILE A 489 5.10 19.53 16.53
C ILE A 489 6.04 19.82 17.71
N GLU A 490 5.59 19.48 18.93
CA GLU A 490 6.38 19.68 20.17
C GLU A 490 7.58 18.75 20.26
N ASP A 491 7.45 17.50 19.80
CA ASP A 491 8.53 16.52 19.76
C ASP A 491 9.63 16.95 18.78
N THR A 492 10.79 17.30 19.35
CA THR A 492 11.92 17.89 18.61
C THR A 492 12.60 16.89 17.68
N GLU A 493 12.69 15.62 18.07
CA GLU A 493 13.32 14.57 17.24
C GLU A 493 12.41 14.24 16.06
N LYS A 494 11.11 14.04 16.34
CA LYS A 494 10.06 13.87 15.33
C LYS A 494 10.02 15.03 14.34
N LYS A 495 10.07 16.27 14.84
CA LYS A 495 10.09 17.48 14.01
C LYS A 495 11.32 17.53 13.11
N ALA A 496 12.51 17.28 13.65
CA ALA A 496 13.74 17.28 12.87
C ALA A 496 13.71 16.22 11.75
N HIS A 497 13.25 15.01 12.06
CA HIS A 497 13.11 13.94 11.09
C HIS A 497 12.13 14.28 9.95
N LEU A 498 10.94 14.81 10.29
CA LEU A 498 9.93 15.18 9.30
C LEU A 498 10.37 16.35 8.41
N LEU A 499 11.07 17.34 8.97
CA LEU A 499 11.65 18.44 8.18
C LEU A 499 12.71 17.92 7.21
N HIS A 500 13.59 17.02 7.67
CA HIS A 500 14.59 16.39 6.81
C HIS A 500 13.94 15.59 5.67
N PHE A 501 12.89 14.82 5.96
CA PHE A 501 12.13 14.10 4.94
C PHE A 501 11.47 15.06 3.93
N LEU A 502 10.88 16.17 4.41
CA LEU A 502 10.27 17.18 3.53
C LEU A 502 11.30 17.82 2.59
N ASP A 503 12.46 18.19 3.12
CA ASP A 503 13.51 18.90 2.37
C ASP A 503 14.26 17.95 1.41
N SER A 504 14.44 16.67 1.77
CA SER A 504 15.16 15.68 0.93
C SER A 504 14.39 15.25 -0.32
N ARG A 505 13.06 15.34 -0.35
CA ARG A 505 12.26 14.94 -1.53
C ARG A 505 12.55 15.75 -2.79
N GLU A 506 13.00 16.99 -2.65
CA GLU A 506 13.36 17.83 -3.80
C GLU A 506 14.71 17.48 -4.38
N SER A 507 15.67 17.15 -3.52
CA SER A 507 17.04 16.79 -3.90
C SER A 507 17.16 15.35 -4.37
N GLN A 508 16.10 14.55 -4.29
CA GLN A 508 16.07 13.17 -4.76
C GLN A 508 16.37 13.07 -6.25
N LEU A 509 17.30 12.18 -6.58
CA LEU A 509 17.63 11.78 -7.94
C LEU A 509 16.55 10.83 -8.48
N ILE A 510 16.07 11.10 -9.68
CA ILE A 510 15.07 10.27 -10.39
C ILE A 510 15.50 10.02 -11.84
N LEU A 511 14.97 8.94 -12.43
CA LEU A 511 15.17 8.61 -13.85
C LEU A 511 14.23 9.35 -14.80
N GLY A 512 13.21 10.03 -14.27
CA GLY A 512 12.17 10.65 -15.10
C GLY A 512 11.29 9.61 -15.81
N LEU A 513 11.00 8.47 -15.14
CA LEU A 513 10.05 7.47 -15.60
C LEU A 513 8.63 7.86 -15.15
N PRO A 514 7.73 8.26 -16.06
CA PRO A 514 6.38 8.64 -15.70
C PRO A 514 5.51 7.41 -15.44
N ASN A 515 4.78 7.41 -14.33
CA ASN A 515 3.73 6.42 -14.00
C ASN A 515 4.09 4.97 -14.41
N PRO A 516 5.15 4.37 -13.85
CA PRO A 516 5.46 2.97 -14.14
C PRO A 516 4.26 2.10 -13.82
N GLN A 517 3.89 1.24 -14.76
CA GLN A 517 2.75 0.34 -14.63
C GLN A 517 3.18 -0.92 -13.89
N ASP A 518 2.27 -1.43 -13.06
CA ASP A 518 2.38 -2.77 -12.49
C ASP A 518 1.71 -3.78 -13.43
N ARG A 519 2.00 -5.07 -13.25
CA ARG A 519 1.40 -6.12 -14.07
C ARG A 519 -0.05 -6.37 -13.62
N PRO A 520 -1.04 -6.37 -14.53
CA PRO A 520 -2.41 -6.74 -14.20
C PRO A 520 -2.51 -8.24 -13.90
N VAL A 521 -3.29 -8.58 -12.88
CA VAL A 521 -3.60 -9.95 -12.47
C VAL A 521 -5.11 -10.13 -12.34
N THR A 522 -5.61 -11.25 -12.86
CA THR A 522 -6.99 -11.66 -12.66
C THR A 522 -7.11 -12.33 -11.29
N TYR A 523 -7.70 -11.62 -10.33
CA TYR A 523 -8.03 -12.12 -9.01
C TYR A 523 -9.44 -12.73 -8.99
N ASN A 524 -9.51 -14.07 -8.94
CA ASN A 524 -10.78 -14.81 -8.97
C ASN A 524 -10.85 -15.93 -7.92
N PRO A 525 -10.94 -15.61 -6.62
CA PRO A 525 -11.11 -16.59 -5.56
C PRO A 525 -12.52 -17.21 -5.58
N LEU A 526 -12.67 -18.40 -5.00
CA LEU A 526 -13.99 -19.00 -4.82
C LEU A 526 -14.92 -18.06 -4.00
N PRO A 527 -16.24 -18.04 -4.26
CA PRO A 527 -17.17 -17.16 -3.57
C PRO A 527 -17.13 -17.31 -2.04
N THR A 528 -16.97 -18.54 -1.55
CA THR A 528 -16.82 -18.85 -0.12
C THR A 528 -15.52 -18.29 0.44
N ASN A 529 -14.43 -18.35 -0.32
CA ASN A 529 -13.14 -17.79 0.12
C ASN A 529 -13.23 -16.27 0.17
N GLN A 530 -13.84 -15.63 -0.85
CA GLN A 530 -14.06 -14.19 -0.85
C GLN A 530 -14.92 -13.75 0.33
N PHE A 531 -15.99 -14.49 0.62
CA PHE A 531 -16.85 -14.27 1.79
C PHE A 531 -16.07 -14.35 3.09
N LEU A 532 -15.23 -15.38 3.26
CA LEU A 532 -14.42 -15.57 4.47
C LEU A 532 -13.35 -14.49 4.63
N ILE A 533 -12.67 -14.11 3.54
CA ILE A 533 -11.66 -13.04 3.55
C ILE A 533 -12.28 -11.72 4.02
N VAL A 534 -13.38 -11.30 3.40
CA VAL A 534 -14.07 -10.05 3.76
C VAL A 534 -14.63 -10.13 5.18
N SER A 535 -15.19 -11.27 5.58
CA SER A 535 -15.67 -11.48 6.96
C SER A 535 -14.55 -11.36 7.98
N ARG A 536 -13.35 -11.90 7.67
CA ARG A 536 -12.17 -11.80 8.54
C ARG A 536 -11.63 -10.37 8.60
N GLU A 537 -11.61 -9.64 7.48
CA GLU A 537 -11.24 -8.21 7.46
C GLU A 537 -12.18 -7.37 8.34
N ILE A 538 -13.49 -7.61 8.27
CA ILE A 538 -14.49 -6.97 9.15
C ILE A 538 -14.22 -7.32 10.61
N GLY A 539 -14.02 -8.62 10.91
CA GLY A 539 -13.74 -9.09 12.27
C GLY A 539 -12.47 -8.48 12.86
N ARG A 540 -11.36 -8.45 12.09
CA ARG A 540 -10.09 -7.82 12.48
C ARG A 540 -10.26 -6.33 12.76
N THR A 541 -11.00 -5.63 11.91
CA THR A 541 -11.26 -4.19 12.06
C THR A 541 -12.09 -3.92 13.32
N LEU A 542 -13.13 -4.73 13.57
CA LEU A 542 -13.92 -4.64 14.79
C LEU A 542 -13.07 -4.93 16.04
N GLN A 543 -12.27 -5.99 16.00
CA GLN A 543 -11.36 -6.35 17.09
C GLN A 543 -10.40 -5.20 17.40
N ALA A 544 -9.78 -4.61 16.37
CA ALA A 544 -8.87 -3.48 16.49
C ALA A 544 -9.54 -2.23 17.06
N LEU A 545 -10.79 -1.96 16.68
CA LEU A 545 -11.57 -0.84 17.20
C LEU A 545 -11.90 -1.03 18.67
N PHE A 546 -12.31 -2.23 19.08
CA PHE A 546 -12.66 -2.54 20.47
C PHE A 546 -11.46 -2.67 21.39
N SER A 547 -10.29 -3.11 20.87
CA SER A 547 -9.04 -3.15 21.64
C SER A 547 -8.38 -1.79 21.79
N GLY A 548 -8.83 -0.77 21.04
CA GLY A 548 -8.20 0.55 20.98
C GLY A 548 -6.95 0.62 20.09
N ALA A 549 -6.61 -0.48 19.43
CA ALA A 549 -5.46 -0.59 18.53
C ALA A 549 -5.64 0.21 17.24
N LEU A 550 -6.88 0.36 16.76
CA LEU A 550 -7.22 1.22 15.63
C LEU A 550 -8.06 2.42 16.08
N SER A 551 -7.53 3.62 15.87
CA SER A 551 -8.29 4.83 16.16
C SER A 551 -9.49 4.97 15.21
N PRO A 552 -10.69 5.33 15.72
CA PRO A 552 -11.88 5.56 14.89
C PRO A 552 -11.68 6.58 13.76
N LYS A 553 -10.69 7.48 13.85
CA LYS A 553 -10.34 8.46 12.81
C LYS A 553 -9.89 7.84 11.48
N TYR A 554 -9.49 6.56 11.49
CA TYR A 554 -9.04 5.81 10.30
C TYR A 554 -10.13 4.96 9.67
N ILE A 555 -11.26 4.77 10.35
CA ILE A 555 -12.42 4.11 9.76
C ILE A 555 -12.98 5.03 8.68
N THR A 556 -13.24 4.45 7.52
CA THR A 556 -13.80 5.17 6.37
C THR A 556 -15.32 5.13 6.49
N GLY A 557 -15.97 6.28 6.55
CA GLY A 557 -17.42 6.39 6.56
C GLY A 557 -18.02 6.38 5.15
N PRO A 558 -19.33 6.70 5.01
CA PRO A 558 -20.03 6.63 3.73
C PRO A 558 -19.43 7.54 2.65
N VAL A 559 -18.95 8.73 3.02
CA VAL A 559 -18.37 9.71 2.07
C VAL A 559 -17.00 9.21 1.60
N GLY A 560 -16.20 8.68 2.52
CA GLY A 560 -14.89 8.12 2.20
C GLY A 560 -14.99 6.86 1.33
N ILE A 561 -16.03 6.03 1.49
CA ILE A 561 -16.27 4.87 0.61
C ILE A 561 -16.48 5.32 -0.84
N VAL A 562 -17.31 6.36 -1.06
CA VAL A 562 -17.52 6.92 -2.41
C VAL A 562 -16.21 7.47 -2.99
N TYR A 563 -15.41 8.13 -2.16
CA TYR A 563 -14.10 8.66 -2.59
C TYR A 563 -13.14 7.54 -3.00
N VAL A 564 -13.02 6.46 -2.22
CA VAL A 564 -12.18 5.29 -2.53
C VAL A 564 -12.65 4.60 -3.81
N MET A 565 -13.98 4.47 -3.99
CA MET A 565 -14.55 3.92 -5.22
C MET A 565 -14.19 4.78 -6.44
N GLN A 566 -14.10 6.10 -6.28
CA GLN A 566 -13.74 7.02 -7.36
C GLN A 566 -12.23 7.07 -7.64
N SER A 567 -11.39 7.04 -6.60
CA SER A 567 -9.93 7.17 -6.76
C SER A 567 -9.28 5.94 -7.39
N THR A 568 -9.95 4.81 -7.32
CA THR A 568 -9.58 3.61 -8.07
C THR A 568 -9.94 3.85 -9.54
N SER A 569 -8.97 4.18 -10.39
CA SER A 569 -9.15 4.57 -11.81
C SER A 569 -9.78 3.48 -12.71
N MET A 570 -10.25 2.38 -12.13
CA MET A 570 -10.97 1.29 -12.76
C MET A 570 -12.31 1.06 -12.01
N VAL A 571 -13.30 1.92 -12.22
CA VAL A 571 -14.69 1.56 -11.89
C VAL A 571 -15.18 0.57 -12.95
N SER A 572 -14.67 -0.66 -12.86
CA SER A 572 -15.18 -1.76 -13.66
C SER A 572 -16.47 -2.29 -13.03
N LEU A 573 -17.34 -2.88 -13.85
CA LEU A 573 -18.53 -3.56 -13.36
C LEU A 573 -18.16 -4.66 -12.34
N LYS A 574 -17.03 -5.35 -12.55
CA LYS A 574 -16.49 -6.39 -11.66
C LYS A 574 -16.12 -5.84 -10.27
N GLU A 575 -15.46 -4.69 -10.21
CA GLU A 575 -15.10 -4.06 -8.92
C GLU A 575 -16.36 -3.60 -8.18
N SER A 576 -17.33 -3.06 -8.92
CA SER A 576 -18.62 -2.64 -8.36
C SER A 576 -19.40 -3.82 -7.76
N LEU A 577 -19.41 -4.99 -8.43
CA LEU A 577 -20.02 -6.21 -7.90
C LEU A 577 -19.34 -6.66 -6.60
N PHE A 578 -18.01 -6.61 -6.52
CA PHE A 578 -17.32 -6.92 -5.27
C PHE A 578 -17.75 -5.99 -4.14
N TRP A 579 -17.79 -4.68 -4.37
CA TRP A 579 -18.21 -3.72 -3.34
C TRP A 579 -19.66 -3.93 -2.90
N ILE A 580 -20.58 -4.22 -3.82
CA ILE A 580 -21.98 -4.56 -3.49
C ILE A 580 -22.02 -5.81 -2.58
N GLY A 581 -21.28 -6.85 -2.93
CA GLY A 581 -21.18 -8.07 -2.11
C GLY A 581 -20.54 -7.81 -0.74
N ALA A 582 -19.45 -7.05 -0.69
CA ALA A 582 -18.73 -6.70 0.53
C ALA A 582 -19.56 -5.82 1.47
N ILE A 583 -20.26 -4.81 0.94
CA ILE A 583 -21.15 -3.94 1.72
C ILE A 583 -22.35 -4.75 2.22
N SER A 584 -22.93 -5.63 1.40
CA SER A 584 -24.03 -6.50 1.84
C SER A 584 -23.60 -7.44 2.98
N LEU A 585 -22.42 -8.06 2.84
CA LEU A 585 -21.83 -8.90 3.88
C LEU A 585 -21.57 -8.10 5.16
N ASN A 586 -20.99 -6.92 5.05
CA ASN A 586 -20.76 -6.01 6.17
C ASN A 586 -22.06 -5.63 6.87
N LEU A 587 -23.09 -5.22 6.13
CA LEU A 587 -24.41 -4.90 6.65
C LEU A 587 -25.06 -6.12 7.35
N GLY A 588 -24.88 -7.32 6.81
CA GLY A 588 -25.34 -8.56 7.45
C GLY A 588 -24.60 -8.85 8.77
N ILE A 589 -23.28 -8.79 8.78
CA ILE A 589 -22.46 -9.08 9.98
C ILE A 589 -22.71 -8.03 11.08
N LEU A 590 -22.67 -6.74 10.73
CA LEU A 590 -22.87 -5.67 11.71
C LEU A 590 -24.25 -5.71 12.34
N ASN A 591 -25.31 -5.98 11.57
CA ASN A 591 -26.65 -6.09 12.13
C ASN A 591 -26.82 -7.30 13.07
N LEU A 592 -25.95 -8.31 13.01
CA LEU A 592 -25.94 -9.41 13.98
C LEU A 592 -25.23 -9.07 15.29
N LEU A 593 -24.55 -7.92 15.39
CA LEU A 593 -23.93 -7.49 16.64
C LEU A 593 -25.00 -7.28 17.74
N PRO A 594 -24.70 -7.61 19.00
CA PRO A 594 -25.65 -7.55 20.12
C PRO A 594 -25.86 -6.10 20.61
N ILE A 595 -26.17 -5.18 19.70
CA ILE A 595 -26.41 -3.76 19.97
C ILE A 595 -27.91 -3.51 19.89
N PRO A 596 -28.57 -2.93 20.91
CA PRO A 596 -30.03 -2.81 20.99
C PRO A 596 -30.76 -2.17 19.80
N ILE A 597 -30.10 -1.29 19.04
CA ILE A 597 -30.66 -0.65 17.83
C ILE A 597 -30.58 -1.54 16.58
N LEU A 598 -29.76 -2.60 16.61
CA LEU A 598 -29.56 -3.56 15.52
C LEU A 598 -30.37 -4.84 15.78
N ASP A 599 -30.49 -5.68 14.75
CA ASP A 599 -31.23 -6.94 14.84
C ASP A 599 -30.66 -7.88 15.90
N GLY A 600 -29.34 -7.96 16.03
CA GLY A 600 -28.65 -8.76 17.04
C GLY A 600 -29.01 -8.33 18.47
N GLY A 601 -29.29 -7.04 18.69
CA GLY A 601 -29.86 -6.56 19.94
C GLY A 601 -31.26 -7.10 20.19
N THR A 602 -32.13 -7.07 19.18
CA THR A 602 -33.48 -7.64 19.26
C THR A 602 -33.45 -9.16 19.51
N ILE A 603 -32.50 -9.86 18.88
CA ILE A 603 -32.23 -11.28 19.12
C ILE A 603 -31.81 -11.51 20.58
N LEU A 604 -30.83 -10.74 21.07
CA LEU A 604 -30.31 -10.84 22.44
C LEU A 604 -31.43 -10.61 23.48
N LEU A 605 -32.24 -9.56 23.29
CA LEU A 605 -33.33 -9.20 24.20
C LEU A 605 -34.44 -10.24 24.20
N SER A 606 -34.81 -10.77 23.02
CA SER A 606 -35.78 -11.86 22.91
C SER A 606 -35.25 -13.16 23.52
N PHE A 607 -33.95 -13.45 23.35
CA PHE A 607 -33.30 -14.58 23.99
C PHE A 607 -33.29 -14.44 25.51
N PHE A 608 -32.96 -13.25 26.03
CA PHE A 608 -33.04 -12.94 27.45
C PHE A 608 -34.45 -13.16 28.02
N GLU A 609 -35.50 -12.70 27.33
CA GLU A 609 -36.89 -12.95 27.73
C GLU A 609 -37.23 -14.44 27.70
N MET A 610 -36.73 -15.20 26.72
CA MET A 610 -36.93 -16.64 26.61
C MET A 610 -36.31 -17.41 27.79
N VAL A 611 -35.09 -17.04 28.21
CA VAL A 611 -34.37 -17.68 29.32
C VAL A 611 -34.96 -17.27 30.66
N THR A 612 -35.17 -15.96 30.88
CA THR A 612 -35.65 -15.44 32.17
C THR A 612 -37.15 -15.62 32.37
N ARG A 613 -37.90 -15.88 31.29
CA ARG A 613 -39.37 -15.89 31.24
C ARG A 613 -39.98 -14.57 31.76
N ARG A 614 -39.21 -13.48 31.79
CA ARG A 614 -39.62 -12.16 32.26
C ARG A 614 -39.69 -11.20 31.09
N ARG A 615 -40.87 -10.59 30.90
CA ARG A 615 -41.07 -9.54 29.89
C ARG A 615 -40.25 -8.30 30.24
N ILE A 616 -39.62 -7.72 29.22
CA ILE A 616 -38.93 -6.43 29.37
C ILE A 616 -39.99 -5.34 29.33
N LYS A 617 -39.95 -4.43 30.32
CA LYS A 617 -40.85 -3.28 30.36
C LYS A 617 -40.67 -2.45 29.08
N PRO A 618 -41.72 -2.15 28.32
CA PRO A 618 -41.60 -1.43 27.05
C PRO A 618 -40.87 -0.08 27.20
N LYS A 619 -41.14 0.67 28.28
CA LYS A 619 -40.46 1.93 28.58
C LYS A 619 -38.95 1.79 28.84
N THR A 620 -38.50 0.64 29.34
CA THR A 620 -37.08 0.36 29.53
C THR A 620 -36.43 0.04 28.18
N LEU A 621 -37.11 -0.74 27.35
CA LEU A 621 -36.64 -1.08 26.01
C LEU A 621 -36.47 0.18 25.14
N GLU A 622 -37.48 1.06 25.11
CA GLU A 622 -37.45 2.32 24.36
C GLU A 622 -36.26 3.20 24.77
N LYS A 623 -36.01 3.36 26.08
CA LYS A 623 -34.87 4.14 26.58
C LYS A 623 -33.52 3.55 26.17
N VAL A 624 -33.39 2.23 26.23
CA VAL A 624 -32.16 1.53 25.83
C VAL A 624 -31.94 1.69 24.32
N VAL A 625 -32.95 1.44 23.50
CA VAL A 625 -32.87 1.60 22.04
C VAL A 625 -32.54 3.05 21.66
N LEU A 626 -33.21 4.03 22.28
CA LEU A 626 -32.95 5.45 22.02
C LEU A 626 -31.52 5.86 22.40
N LEU A 627 -31.00 5.39 23.54
CA LEU A 627 -29.62 5.67 23.95
C LEU A 627 -28.62 5.16 22.90
N PHE A 628 -28.76 3.91 22.47
CA PHE A 628 -27.87 3.32 21.46
C PHE A 628 -28.08 3.94 20.07
N ALA A 629 -29.30 4.36 19.72
CA ALA A 629 -29.57 5.10 18.50
C ALA A 629 -28.84 6.45 18.47
N ILE A 630 -28.88 7.21 19.57
CA ILE A 630 -28.15 8.47 19.70
C ILE A 630 -26.64 8.23 19.57
N LEU A 631 -26.10 7.24 20.28
CA LEU A 631 -24.67 6.89 20.19
C LEU A 631 -24.25 6.50 18.77
N LEU A 632 -25.05 5.68 18.09
CA LEU A 632 -24.79 5.25 16.71
C LEU A 632 -24.85 6.44 15.73
N ILE A 633 -25.86 7.30 15.85
CA ILE A 633 -25.97 8.52 15.03
C ILE A 633 -24.78 9.45 15.28
N SER A 634 -24.41 9.68 16.54
CA SER A 634 -23.22 10.47 16.90
C SER A 634 -21.94 9.89 16.31
N PHE A 635 -21.79 8.56 16.33
CA PHE A 635 -20.65 7.87 15.71
C PHE A 635 -20.63 8.04 14.20
N PHE A 636 -21.77 7.90 13.51
CA PHE A 636 -21.85 8.14 12.06
C PHE A 636 -21.55 9.59 11.69
N VAL A 637 -22.03 10.56 12.48
CA VAL A 637 -21.71 11.99 12.28
C VAL A 637 -20.21 12.22 12.45
N PHE A 638 -19.60 11.64 13.47
CA PHE A 638 -18.15 11.71 13.70
C PHE A 638 -17.34 11.11 12.53
N LEU A 639 -17.72 9.92 12.04
CA LEU A 639 -17.07 9.30 10.87
C LEU A 639 -17.22 10.17 9.62
N THR A 640 -18.43 10.68 9.37
CA THR A 640 -18.71 11.53 8.20
C THR A 640 -17.93 12.84 8.27
N TYR A 641 -17.81 13.44 9.46
CA TYR A 641 -17.00 14.63 9.67
C TYR A 641 -15.52 14.38 9.35
N ASN A 642 -14.96 13.26 9.84
CA ASN A 642 -13.57 12.89 9.53
C ASN A 642 -13.36 12.58 8.04
N ASP A 643 -14.31 11.92 7.39
CA ASP A 643 -14.27 11.69 5.95
C ASP A 643 -14.30 13.01 5.18
N ILE A 644 -15.18 13.94 5.55
CA ILE A 644 -15.27 15.25 4.91
C ILE A 644 -13.93 15.98 5.07
N ILE A 645 -13.35 16.03 6.28
CA ILE A 645 -12.03 16.64 6.47
C ILE A 645 -10.98 15.95 5.62
N ARG A 646 -10.96 14.62 5.55
CA ARG A 646 -9.98 13.87 4.77
C ARG A 646 -10.11 14.14 3.27
N VAL A 647 -11.34 14.11 2.75
CA VAL A 647 -11.63 14.35 1.32
C VAL A 647 -11.39 15.81 0.95
N PHE A 648 -11.81 16.75 1.79
CA PHE A 648 -11.55 18.18 1.58
C PHE A 648 -10.07 18.52 1.75
N GLY A 649 -9.35 17.92 2.70
CA GLY A 649 -7.89 18.05 2.84
C GLY A 649 -7.16 17.55 1.59
N HIS A 650 -7.58 16.41 1.04
CA HIS A 650 -7.03 15.91 -0.22
C HIS A 650 -7.41 16.77 -1.46
N PHE A 651 -8.55 17.47 -1.40
CA PHE A 651 -9.07 18.34 -2.47
C PHE A 651 -8.48 19.76 -2.43
N PHE A 652 -8.13 20.25 -1.23
CA PHE A 652 -7.51 21.56 -1.01
C PHE A 652 -6.03 21.51 -0.62
N GLY A 653 -5.42 20.32 -0.54
CA GLY A 653 -4.01 20.14 -0.21
C GLY A 653 -3.64 20.44 1.25
N MET A 654 -4.58 20.34 2.21
CA MET A 654 -4.33 20.53 3.65
C MET A 654 -3.96 19.24 4.39
#